data_AF-A0A966KXH4-F1
#
_entry.id   AF-A0A966KXH4-F1
#
_cell.length_a   1.000
_cell.length_b   1.000
_cell.length_c   1.000
_cell.angle_alpha   90.00
_cell.angle_beta   90.00
_cell.angle_gamma   90.00
#
_symmetry.space_group_name_H-M   'P 1'
#
loop_
_entity.id
_entity.type
_entity.pdbx_description
1 polymer ?
#
loop_
_entity_poly.entity_id
_entity_poly.type
_entity_poly.pdbx_seq_one_letter_code
_entity_poly.pdbx_strand_id
1 'polypeptide(L)'
;PTQNFSVNGKPVYVNGGGTVLTDYNPDYQYRLLVPVTGVASNSISFGKYSVASVSGNTITTGVSHEFTDGDRVVYQVAQGATGIGGLVSGTTYYAIVSSSNNLQLAASAADAKAGIAVTLTGSGSGSQFLLDPSRTHSYKDGDEVTYQTVSPSGIGGLSTDTKYFVKVVDANTIQLSLTSGGNAITLGGYTGAARLVNDIALFNKMSTNSKFSAEDLSFSIGGGLLTATRITSGTEVRIESANVTAGGKLTLLAEGKGGFIGRDTTPISAFIPGMVGIKGVNPATNTLEMNVVSRAATAPGQELLAPVSDSLTDANHGIADGTRLMFKVLSGAPEIRGLEAGTVYYVVGANGRTLQLSLTQGGQPVDFSGTMNTADYGGNYVLTVPEGTSMSHLTTEQKTALAAAEAGDVAMSYERRDFNGVNTLGLVFTVFQRDDLDISAGSNVVTHSTYQTYLGSEEKVNLEQATSGGPMIIKVAQSIVVAGTQDAQVIAPVMILEAKQGSIGTAANPLLTNLSTPITASAFQADDTGGPRLTTIVANTSSYGDTRSTAAPSFLYDARRRPMRITGINTDGSISFATPHGFATGDLVVYEFLPGTLRPLGGLAGATRYKVRSINATTLMLQAFSTSTNSWSDKPTLGAIPAGTGHILLPESGAGSITARANLDISMHEVEGDMWLGTVNSVSGVIRLKAREDKAAILDAVPDIKNPYWNIFGKEIRLEADYIGTASNRLDYEQNPSPLPTFYAQSQYDQFVNFAVSPTNQRLGVPFTICYLTDVKSTQGNVDYTGDSEMNVKKVEATTGLVRLKSQYAITDDNTNGADITALKGVDLTSVKGGIGENGALEMEVGASGTVLANGMRTVWLTELTDDMNIDRVTSVIGTARLMADNSILDWFDDTAVDVEAVNLDFKANTGTIGIKRNYLEVDSSYKGSVGEVLTLSYKGTYMDESIGDMNLRNVTSVTDEIYLTADASIIDIKADTAIKVQGYGIDLTARRGSIGETRNDIETDLQALTQLTAKAAQNAYIKEMAGAMRVVTIEATAGMARLSVNETSASGEDFLMEPGDWVLAGTDILVVAADDIYVPEGAWMRAGKSITLVADNPDADDKGSIITVSGAFTSPDNNVYGYNQFDTLVATNDASFILSDSKMTRTLRTGGVVNIFDLFNLEHAILTGGTGNNTFDIGGWTGTSVITGMDGTDTIIAVTNANFVIANDRLKRTGCGDA
;
A
#
# COMPACT_ATOMS: atom_id res chain seq x y z
N PRO A 1 51.55 -0.22 -37.81
CA PRO A 1 50.83 -1.45 -38.22
C PRO A 1 49.33 -1.19 -38.23
N THR A 2 48.63 -1.51 -39.30
CA THR A 2 47.16 -1.45 -39.34
C THR A 2 46.59 -2.72 -38.70
N GLN A 3 45.76 -2.56 -37.67
CA GLN A 3 44.94 -3.66 -37.17
C GLN A 3 43.80 -3.91 -38.16
N ASN A 4 43.60 -5.17 -38.53
CA ASN A 4 42.36 -5.64 -39.12
C ASN A 4 41.84 -6.81 -38.27
N PHE A 5 40.58 -6.75 -37.89
CA PHE A 5 39.93 -7.82 -37.15
C PHE A 5 39.39 -8.85 -38.15
N SER A 6 39.69 -10.13 -37.90
CA SER A 6 39.05 -11.22 -38.63
C SER A 6 37.71 -11.58 -37.98
N VAL A 7 36.87 -12.31 -38.71
CA VAL A 7 35.46 -12.63 -38.37
C VAL A 7 35.28 -13.33 -36.99
N ASN A 8 36.36 -13.82 -36.38
CA ASN A 8 36.36 -14.49 -35.08
C ASN A 8 36.99 -13.65 -33.94
N GLY A 9 37.05 -12.32 -34.06
CA GLY A 9 37.41 -11.39 -32.97
C GLY A 9 38.89 -11.36 -32.56
N LYS A 10 39.74 -12.28 -33.02
CA LYS A 10 41.19 -12.21 -32.79
C LYS A 10 41.88 -11.23 -33.77
N PRO A 11 42.72 -10.30 -33.28
CA PRO A 11 43.45 -9.37 -34.15
C PRO A 11 44.49 -10.11 -34.98
N VAL A 12 44.48 -9.89 -36.29
CA VAL A 12 45.44 -10.50 -37.22
C VAL A 12 46.42 -9.43 -37.69
N TYR A 13 47.71 -9.60 -37.34
CA TYR A 13 48.74 -8.63 -37.68
C TYR A 13 49.33 -8.93 -39.05
N VAL A 14 49.26 -7.94 -39.94
CA VAL A 14 49.72 -8.03 -41.33
C VAL A 14 50.91 -7.09 -41.53
N ASN A 15 51.96 -7.56 -42.20
CA ASN A 15 53.04 -6.68 -42.65
C ASN A 15 52.54 -5.82 -43.85
N GLY A 16 53.23 -4.71 -44.17
CA GLY A 16 52.91 -3.82 -45.30
C GLY A 16 52.99 -4.44 -46.70
N GLY A 17 53.24 -5.75 -46.80
CA GLY A 17 53.13 -6.56 -48.03
C GLY A 17 51.97 -7.56 -48.03
N GLY A 18 51.06 -7.54 -47.04
CA GLY A 18 49.85 -8.38 -47.02
C GLY A 18 50.00 -9.77 -46.40
N THR A 19 51.19 -10.16 -45.93
CA THR A 19 51.41 -11.46 -45.26
C THR A 19 50.99 -11.43 -43.79
N VAL A 20 50.21 -12.43 -43.37
CA VAL A 20 49.79 -12.65 -41.97
C VAL A 20 50.96 -13.17 -41.12
N LEU A 21 51.17 -12.57 -39.94
CA LEU A 21 52.14 -13.02 -38.95
C LEU A 21 51.47 -14.00 -37.97
N THR A 22 51.84 -15.29 -38.05
CA THR A 22 51.24 -16.37 -37.24
C THR A 22 51.80 -16.46 -35.81
N ASP A 23 52.98 -15.89 -35.56
CA ASP A 23 53.76 -16.14 -34.35
C ASP A 23 53.72 -14.95 -33.35
N TYR A 24 52.76 -14.03 -33.52
CA TYR A 24 52.61 -12.84 -32.68
C TYR A 24 51.71 -13.12 -31.47
N ASN A 25 52.31 -13.29 -30.29
CA ASN A 25 51.58 -13.42 -29.03
C ASN A 25 51.35 -12.03 -28.38
N PRO A 26 50.09 -11.60 -28.14
CA PRO A 26 49.80 -10.31 -27.51
C PRO A 26 50.15 -10.22 -26.01
N ASP A 27 50.35 -11.34 -25.29
CA ASP A 27 50.64 -11.36 -23.84
C ASP A 27 52.02 -10.79 -23.46
N TYR A 28 52.84 -10.36 -24.43
CA TYR A 28 54.22 -9.88 -24.24
C TYR A 28 54.39 -8.35 -24.23
N GLN A 29 53.33 -7.59 -23.96
CA GLN A 29 53.41 -6.15 -23.67
C GLN A 29 52.71 -5.87 -22.33
N TYR A 30 53.30 -5.23 -21.32
CA TYR A 30 54.42 -4.27 -21.31
C TYR A 30 55.40 -4.54 -20.16
N ARG A 31 56.68 -4.77 -20.47
CA ARG A 31 57.79 -4.69 -19.50
C ARG A 31 58.93 -3.85 -20.06
N LEU A 32 58.57 -2.65 -20.52
CA LEU A 32 59.50 -1.68 -21.10
C LEU A 32 59.84 -0.62 -20.04
N LEU A 33 61.12 -0.52 -19.69
CA LEU A 33 61.71 0.38 -18.68
C LEU A 33 61.22 0.15 -17.24
N VAL A 34 61.97 -0.64 -16.47
CA VAL A 34 62.03 -0.45 -15.01
C VAL A 34 63.33 0.29 -14.69
N PRO A 35 63.31 1.53 -14.16
CA PRO A 35 64.51 2.28 -13.82
C PRO A 35 65.26 1.61 -12.65
N VAL A 36 66.57 1.42 -12.78
CA VAL A 36 67.41 0.92 -11.69
C VAL A 36 67.60 2.02 -10.65
N THR A 37 67.04 1.83 -9.45
CA THR A 37 67.14 2.78 -8.32
C THR A 37 68.36 2.53 -7.44
N GLY A 38 69.08 1.43 -7.63
CA GLY A 38 70.35 1.18 -6.95
C GLY A 38 71.05 -0.09 -7.41
N VAL A 39 72.36 -0.17 -7.16
CA VAL A 39 73.19 -1.35 -7.42
C VAL A 39 74.06 -1.62 -6.18
N ALA A 40 74.06 -2.87 -5.73
CA ALA A 40 74.99 -3.39 -4.73
C ALA A 40 75.86 -4.49 -5.36
N SER A 41 76.85 -5.00 -4.61
CA SER A 41 77.94 -5.85 -5.13
C SER A 41 77.50 -7.12 -5.89
N ASN A 42 76.25 -7.53 -5.80
CA ASN A 42 75.66 -8.64 -6.56
C ASN A 42 74.15 -8.46 -6.82
N SER A 43 73.60 -7.25 -6.73
CA SER A 43 72.16 -7.02 -6.90
C SER A 43 71.80 -5.66 -7.49
N ILE A 44 70.62 -5.60 -8.11
CA ILE A 44 70.03 -4.44 -8.78
C ILE A 44 68.66 -4.21 -8.15
N SER A 45 68.40 -2.97 -7.75
CA SER A 45 67.19 -2.55 -7.02
C SER A 45 66.28 -1.65 -7.87
N PHE A 46 64.97 -1.73 -7.62
CA PHE A 46 63.92 -0.96 -8.29
C PHE A 46 62.92 -0.46 -7.26
N GLY A 47 62.52 0.82 -7.34
CA GLY A 47 61.64 1.46 -6.35
C GLY A 47 62.18 1.49 -4.92
N LYS A 48 63.47 1.18 -4.71
CA LYS A 48 64.08 1.00 -3.39
C LYS A 48 65.21 2.01 -3.22
N TYR A 49 65.05 2.90 -2.25
CA TYR A 49 65.88 4.07 -2.03
C TYR A 49 66.54 4.00 -0.65
N SER A 50 67.86 3.84 -0.60
CA SER A 50 68.61 3.81 0.66
C SER A 50 68.63 5.18 1.34
N VAL A 51 68.38 5.22 2.64
CA VAL A 51 68.57 6.42 3.46
C VAL A 51 70.07 6.65 3.67
N ALA A 52 70.56 7.83 3.28
CA ALA A 52 71.95 8.24 3.41
C ALA A 52 72.21 9.03 4.71
N SER A 53 71.27 9.87 5.13
CA SER A 53 71.34 10.62 6.39
C SER A 53 69.95 11.11 6.83
N VAL A 54 69.84 11.54 8.08
CA VAL A 54 68.63 12.11 8.67
C VAL A 54 69.01 13.36 9.46
N SER A 55 68.29 14.46 9.27
CA SER A 55 68.52 15.73 9.97
C SER A 55 67.18 16.42 10.25
N GLY A 56 66.84 16.60 11.53
CA GLY A 56 65.48 16.98 11.92
C GLY A 56 64.46 15.95 11.41
N ASN A 57 63.37 16.42 10.83
CA ASN A 57 62.38 15.56 10.16
C ASN A 57 62.74 15.20 8.70
N THR A 58 63.89 15.65 8.20
CA THR A 58 64.29 15.44 6.80
C THR A 58 65.17 14.21 6.65
N ILE A 59 64.75 13.32 5.74
CA ILE A 59 65.44 12.11 5.32
C ILE A 59 66.12 12.40 3.98
N THR A 60 67.43 12.17 3.90
CA THR A 60 68.21 12.27 2.67
C THR A 60 68.36 10.88 2.04
N THR A 61 68.00 10.70 0.77
CA THR A 61 68.22 9.46 0.03
C THR A 61 69.56 9.46 -0.72
N GLY A 62 70.22 8.29 -0.79
CA GLY A 62 71.53 8.13 -1.44
C GLY A 62 71.52 8.32 -2.97
N VAL A 63 70.34 8.32 -3.59
CA VAL A 63 70.10 8.67 -5.00
C VAL A 63 68.84 9.53 -5.10
N SER A 64 68.62 10.18 -6.24
CA SER A 64 67.37 10.91 -6.48
C SER A 64 66.16 9.98 -6.45
N HIS A 65 65.08 10.40 -5.80
CA HIS A 65 63.93 9.55 -5.51
C HIS A 65 62.71 9.74 -6.42
N GLU A 66 62.66 10.82 -7.21
CA GLU A 66 61.57 11.17 -8.15
C GLU A 66 60.16 11.38 -7.55
N PHE A 67 59.93 11.06 -6.28
CA PHE A 67 58.68 11.37 -5.56
C PHE A 67 58.24 12.84 -5.63
N THR A 68 56.93 13.04 -5.42
CA THR A 68 56.20 14.29 -5.26
C THR A 68 55.38 14.31 -3.97
N ASP A 69 54.79 15.46 -3.61
CA ASP A 69 54.02 15.60 -2.37
C ASP A 69 52.75 14.73 -2.35
N GLY A 70 52.65 13.87 -1.33
CA GLY A 70 51.56 12.91 -1.18
C GLY A 70 51.83 11.54 -1.79
N ASP A 71 53.00 11.28 -2.38
CA ASP A 71 53.35 9.95 -2.89
C ASP A 71 53.51 8.92 -1.77
N ARG A 72 52.95 7.73 -1.98
CA ARG A 72 52.96 6.64 -1.01
C ARG A 72 54.34 5.97 -0.95
N VAL A 73 54.92 5.88 0.24
CA VAL A 73 56.19 5.19 0.50
C VAL A 73 56.07 4.23 1.68
N VAL A 74 56.74 3.08 1.62
CA VAL A 74 56.85 2.13 2.75
C VAL A 74 58.23 2.26 3.37
N TYR A 75 58.30 2.60 4.65
CA TYR A 75 59.56 2.68 5.38
C TYR A 75 59.99 1.28 5.85
N GLN A 76 61.25 0.89 5.61
CA GLN A 76 61.75 -0.43 5.98
C GLN A 76 63.19 -0.43 6.50
N VAL A 77 63.45 -1.24 7.53
CA VAL A 77 64.75 -1.38 8.19
C VAL A 77 65.37 -2.74 7.84
N ALA A 78 66.67 -2.78 7.53
CA ALA A 78 67.37 -4.03 7.24
C ALA A 78 67.51 -4.94 8.49
N GLN A 79 67.68 -6.24 8.28
CA GLN A 79 67.94 -7.18 9.38
C GLN A 79 69.22 -6.78 10.13
N GLY A 80 69.12 -6.58 11.45
CA GLY A 80 70.23 -6.15 12.31
C GLY A 80 70.50 -4.64 12.36
N ALA A 81 69.73 -3.82 11.63
CA ALA A 81 69.75 -2.36 11.74
C ALA A 81 68.74 -1.87 12.82
N THR A 82 68.91 -0.62 13.28
CA THR A 82 67.94 0.07 14.14
C THR A 82 67.23 1.17 13.34
N GLY A 83 65.91 1.29 13.53
CA GLY A 83 65.09 2.24 12.77
C GLY A 83 65.22 3.69 13.24
N ILE A 84 64.80 4.61 12.37
CA ILE A 84 64.55 6.02 12.67
C ILE A 84 63.45 6.10 13.74
N GLY A 85 63.73 6.81 14.82
CA GLY A 85 62.75 7.07 15.87
C GLY A 85 61.59 7.90 15.31
N GLY A 86 60.35 7.53 15.66
CA GLY A 86 59.13 8.13 15.10
C GLY A 86 58.56 7.37 13.89
N LEU A 87 59.33 6.46 13.28
CA LEU A 87 58.86 5.61 12.18
C LEU A 87 58.80 4.13 12.58
N VAL A 88 57.87 3.39 11.97
CA VAL A 88 57.69 1.95 12.18
C VAL A 88 58.02 1.20 10.89
N SER A 89 58.93 0.22 10.97
CA SER A 89 59.32 -0.60 9.81
C SER A 89 58.14 -1.41 9.27
N GLY A 90 57.95 -1.40 7.96
CA GLY A 90 56.81 -2.00 7.26
C GLY A 90 55.58 -1.07 7.13
N THR A 91 55.58 0.09 7.78
CA THR A 91 54.45 1.02 7.74
C THR A 91 54.48 1.89 6.48
N THR A 92 53.30 2.17 5.93
CA THR A 92 53.09 3.14 4.86
C THR A 92 53.06 4.56 5.41
N TYR A 93 53.80 5.45 4.76
CA TYR A 93 53.81 6.90 4.96
C TYR A 93 53.62 7.61 3.61
N TYR A 94 53.52 8.94 3.63
CA TYR A 94 53.36 9.77 2.44
C TYR A 94 54.47 10.82 2.38
N ALA A 95 55.09 11.01 1.21
CA ALA A 95 56.24 11.89 1.06
C ALA A 95 55.83 13.38 1.09
N ILE A 96 56.67 14.21 1.72
CA ILE A 96 56.69 15.67 1.58
C ILE A 96 58.07 16.02 1.03
N VAL A 97 58.15 16.49 -0.21
CA VAL A 97 59.38 16.54 -0.99
C VAL A 97 59.98 17.94 -0.98
N SER A 98 61.22 18.05 -0.51
CA SER A 98 61.94 19.33 -0.40
C SER A 98 63.01 19.52 -1.48
N SER A 99 63.48 18.44 -2.11
CA SER A 99 64.35 18.43 -3.30
C SER A 99 64.42 17.00 -3.87
N SER A 100 65.17 16.80 -4.96
CA SER A 100 65.33 15.48 -5.61
C SER A 100 65.82 14.34 -4.70
N ASN A 101 66.48 14.66 -3.58
CA ASN A 101 67.11 13.71 -2.67
C ASN A 101 66.69 13.90 -1.20
N ASN A 102 65.81 14.87 -0.89
CA ASN A 102 65.46 15.20 0.49
C ASN A 102 63.94 15.28 0.66
N LEU A 103 63.40 14.50 1.59
CA LEU A 103 61.98 14.44 1.87
C LEU A 103 61.69 14.29 3.38
N GLN A 104 60.47 14.62 3.78
CA GLN A 104 59.89 14.29 5.08
C GLN A 104 58.74 13.29 4.86
N LEU A 105 58.23 12.68 5.94
CA LEU A 105 57.16 11.69 5.88
C LEU A 105 55.95 12.14 6.67
N ALA A 106 54.75 11.93 6.15
CA ALA A 106 53.47 12.20 6.79
C ALA A 106 52.67 10.91 7.04
N ALA A 107 51.72 10.95 7.98
CA ALA A 107 50.90 9.80 8.35
C ALA A 107 49.77 9.52 7.34
N SER A 108 49.25 10.56 6.67
CA SER A 108 48.25 10.45 5.59
C SER A 108 48.60 11.31 4.38
N ALA A 109 47.96 11.04 3.24
CA ALA A 109 48.09 11.87 2.03
C ALA A 109 47.54 13.30 2.22
N ALA A 110 46.57 13.48 3.12
CA ALA A 110 46.05 14.79 3.49
C ALA A 110 47.07 15.58 4.31
N ASP A 111 47.72 14.93 5.28
CA ASP A 111 48.80 15.53 6.08
C ASP A 111 49.98 15.93 5.19
N ALA A 112 50.36 15.09 4.21
CA ALA A 112 51.42 15.41 3.25
C ALA A 112 51.10 16.67 2.44
N LYS A 113 49.88 16.77 1.88
CA LYS A 113 49.42 17.96 1.14
C LYS A 113 49.29 19.21 2.02
N ALA A 114 49.10 19.04 3.33
CA ALA A 114 49.09 20.11 4.32
C ALA A 114 50.50 20.46 4.88
N GLY A 115 51.55 19.74 4.46
CA GLY A 115 52.92 19.92 4.97
C GLY A 115 53.15 19.43 6.40
N ILE A 116 52.28 18.57 6.93
CA ILE A 116 52.31 18.07 8.32
C ILE A 116 53.15 16.79 8.38
N ALA A 117 54.44 16.94 8.71
CA ALA A 117 55.38 15.83 8.84
C ALA A 117 55.31 15.13 10.21
N VAL A 118 55.57 13.82 10.21
CA VAL A 118 55.84 12.99 11.39
C VAL A 118 57.16 13.44 12.03
N THR A 119 57.13 13.71 13.34
CA THR A 119 58.32 14.09 14.11
C THR A 119 59.28 12.91 14.25
N LEU A 120 60.51 13.07 13.75
CA LEU A 120 61.55 12.06 13.87
C LEU A 120 62.32 12.25 15.20
N THR A 121 62.46 11.18 15.97
CA THR A 121 63.04 11.19 17.34
C THR A 121 64.43 10.54 17.44
N GLY A 122 64.97 10.02 16.33
CA GLY A 122 66.33 9.50 16.24
C GLY A 122 66.69 9.04 14.83
N SER A 123 67.96 9.01 14.46
CA SER A 123 68.41 8.70 13.09
C SER A 123 68.40 7.21 12.70
N GLY A 124 68.27 6.31 13.68
CA GLY A 124 68.57 4.88 13.52
C GLY A 124 70.05 4.62 13.25
N SER A 125 70.38 3.36 12.93
CA SER A 125 71.74 2.89 12.61
C SER A 125 71.70 1.66 11.70
N GLY A 126 72.69 1.49 10.82
CA GLY A 126 72.66 0.45 9.79
C GLY A 126 71.83 0.83 8.56
N SER A 127 71.54 -0.14 7.69
CA SER A 127 70.86 0.11 6.40
C SER A 127 69.35 0.25 6.57
N GLN A 128 68.78 1.28 5.93
CA GLN A 128 67.37 1.62 5.97
C GLN A 128 66.91 2.07 4.58
N PHE A 129 65.64 1.83 4.24
CA PHE A 129 65.11 2.03 2.91
C PHE A 129 63.74 2.71 2.93
N LEU A 130 63.46 3.49 1.89
CA LEU A 130 62.12 3.84 1.47
C LEU A 130 61.79 3.01 0.22
N LEU A 131 60.66 2.32 0.23
CA LEU A 131 60.15 1.55 -0.90
C LEU A 131 58.96 2.29 -1.53
N ASP A 132 59.02 2.45 -2.83
CA ASP A 132 57.89 2.80 -3.68
C ASP A 132 57.11 1.53 -4.04
N PRO A 133 55.88 1.33 -3.52
CA PRO A 133 55.08 0.16 -3.83
C PRO A 133 54.58 0.13 -5.29
N SER A 134 54.61 1.26 -6.01
CA SER A 134 54.26 1.34 -7.43
C SER A 134 55.40 0.89 -8.37
N ARG A 135 56.65 0.85 -7.87
CA ARG A 135 57.86 0.53 -8.65
C ARG A 135 58.50 -0.81 -8.24
N THR A 136 57.76 -1.89 -8.43
CA THR A 136 58.26 -3.28 -8.33
C THR A 136 58.74 -3.81 -9.68
N HIS A 137 59.41 -4.96 -9.69
CA HIS A 137 59.68 -5.71 -10.92
C HIS A 137 58.84 -6.99 -11.01
N SER A 138 58.38 -7.31 -12.22
CA SER A 138 57.62 -8.54 -12.50
C SER A 138 58.51 -9.73 -12.90
N TYR A 139 59.83 -9.68 -12.65
CA TYR A 139 60.75 -10.75 -13.08
C TYR A 139 60.48 -12.06 -12.33
N LYS A 140 60.77 -13.18 -12.99
CA LYS A 140 60.85 -14.53 -12.40
C LYS A 140 62.29 -15.05 -12.48
N ASP A 141 62.62 -16.03 -11.64
CA ASP A 141 63.89 -16.75 -11.75
C ASP A 141 64.01 -17.40 -13.13
N GLY A 142 65.13 -17.14 -13.80
CA GLY A 142 65.40 -17.64 -15.15
C GLY A 142 64.88 -16.76 -16.30
N ASP A 143 64.21 -15.63 -16.04
CA ASP A 143 63.88 -14.65 -17.09
C ASP A 143 65.16 -14.20 -17.82
N GLU A 144 65.15 -14.18 -19.15
CA GLU A 144 66.27 -13.66 -19.95
C GLU A 144 66.10 -12.15 -20.18
N VAL A 145 67.16 -11.38 -19.95
CA VAL A 145 67.21 -9.93 -20.12
C VAL A 145 68.46 -9.50 -20.87
N THR A 146 68.33 -8.54 -21.77
CA THR A 146 69.45 -7.88 -22.44
C THR A 146 69.81 -6.60 -21.69
N TYR A 147 71.09 -6.40 -21.38
CA TYR A 147 71.56 -5.21 -20.67
C TYR A 147 71.85 -4.06 -21.63
N GLN A 148 71.37 -2.85 -21.32
CA GLN A 148 71.73 -1.63 -22.05
C GLN A 148 72.22 -0.49 -21.16
N THR A 149 73.31 0.13 -21.62
CA THR A 149 73.85 1.39 -21.11
C THR A 149 73.14 2.57 -21.75
N VAL A 150 72.49 3.42 -20.96
CA VAL A 150 71.78 4.62 -21.44
C VAL A 150 72.63 5.89 -21.30
N SER A 151 73.83 5.79 -20.73
CA SER A 151 74.86 6.84 -20.64
C SER A 151 76.28 6.22 -20.71
N PRO A 152 77.36 7.02 -20.79
CA PRO A 152 78.73 6.52 -20.98
C PRO A 152 79.30 5.64 -19.86
N SER A 153 78.61 5.52 -18.72
CA SER A 153 79.05 4.78 -17.53
C SER A 153 77.97 3.77 -17.13
N GLY A 154 78.15 2.50 -17.55
CA GLY A 154 77.27 1.39 -17.22
C GLY A 154 77.48 0.80 -15.82
N ILE A 155 76.69 -0.24 -15.52
CA ILE A 155 76.89 -1.11 -14.36
C ILE A 155 78.09 -2.02 -14.66
N GLY A 156 79.21 -1.80 -13.98
CA GLY A 156 80.38 -2.66 -14.14
C GLY A 156 80.08 -4.09 -13.70
N GLY A 157 80.66 -5.06 -14.42
CA GLY A 157 80.28 -6.48 -14.37
C GLY A 157 79.28 -6.88 -15.47
N LEU A 158 78.56 -5.92 -16.06
CA LEU A 158 77.67 -6.13 -17.21
C LEU A 158 78.28 -5.53 -18.49
N SER A 159 77.92 -6.12 -19.63
CA SER A 159 78.31 -5.68 -20.98
C SER A 159 77.08 -5.32 -21.80
N THR A 160 77.12 -4.20 -22.51
CA THR A 160 75.99 -3.71 -23.33
C THR A 160 75.62 -4.73 -24.41
N ASP A 161 74.32 -4.81 -24.70
CA ASP A 161 73.67 -5.74 -25.65
C ASP A 161 73.97 -7.23 -25.37
N THR A 162 74.45 -7.55 -24.17
CA THR A 162 74.68 -8.92 -23.69
C THR A 162 73.46 -9.42 -22.93
N LYS A 163 73.12 -10.70 -23.12
CA LYS A 163 72.03 -11.41 -22.43
C LYS A 163 72.48 -11.94 -21.08
N TYR A 164 71.60 -11.83 -20.09
CA TYR A 164 71.75 -12.30 -18.73
C TYR A 164 70.48 -12.99 -18.26
N PHE A 165 70.60 -13.89 -17.28
CA PHE A 165 69.46 -14.54 -16.64
C PHE A 165 69.20 -13.92 -15.27
N VAL A 166 67.95 -13.54 -15.03
CA VAL A 166 67.50 -12.94 -13.78
C VAL A 166 67.42 -13.99 -12.68
N LYS A 167 67.85 -13.59 -11.49
CA LYS A 167 67.54 -14.27 -10.24
C LYS A 167 66.83 -13.29 -9.31
N VAL A 168 65.61 -13.59 -8.90
CA VAL A 168 64.78 -12.76 -8.04
C VAL A 168 65.25 -12.88 -6.59
N VAL A 169 65.30 -11.77 -5.86
CA VAL A 169 65.60 -11.73 -4.42
C VAL A 169 64.35 -11.35 -3.62
N ASP A 170 63.69 -10.26 -4.02
CA ASP A 170 62.41 -9.81 -3.50
C ASP A 170 61.62 -9.10 -4.64
N ALA A 171 60.51 -8.41 -4.37
CA ALA A 171 59.73 -7.71 -5.41
C ALA A 171 60.40 -6.45 -5.98
N ASN A 172 61.48 -5.99 -5.35
CA ASN A 172 62.20 -4.75 -5.63
C ASN A 172 63.68 -4.97 -5.91
N THR A 173 64.16 -6.22 -5.93
CA THR A 173 65.60 -6.56 -5.97
C THR A 173 65.85 -7.85 -6.77
N ILE A 174 66.75 -7.79 -7.75
CA ILE A 174 67.25 -8.96 -8.51
C ILE A 174 68.77 -9.10 -8.44
N GLN A 175 69.28 -10.26 -8.86
CA GLN A 175 70.65 -10.51 -9.28
C GLN A 175 70.64 -10.91 -10.76
N LEU A 176 71.81 -10.85 -11.41
CA LEU A 176 71.98 -11.32 -12.79
C LEU A 176 73.05 -12.41 -12.85
N SER A 177 72.91 -13.34 -13.80
CA SER A 177 73.81 -14.48 -14.01
C SER A 177 74.06 -14.70 -15.51
N LEU A 178 75.20 -15.33 -15.86
CA LEU A 178 75.56 -15.62 -17.26
C LEU A 178 74.84 -16.86 -17.83
N THR A 179 74.21 -17.66 -16.98
CA THR A 179 73.51 -18.92 -17.34
C THR A 179 72.31 -19.08 -16.43
N SER A 180 71.20 -19.62 -16.93
CA SER A 180 69.98 -19.80 -16.13
C SER A 180 70.25 -20.67 -14.90
N GLY A 181 69.88 -20.18 -13.71
CA GLY A 181 70.18 -20.80 -12.42
C GLY A 181 71.64 -20.69 -11.95
N GLY A 182 72.51 -19.99 -12.69
CA GLY A 182 73.93 -19.86 -12.38
C GLY A 182 74.24 -18.93 -11.20
N ASN A 183 75.54 -18.84 -10.86
CA ASN A 183 76.02 -17.91 -9.84
C ASN A 183 75.78 -16.45 -10.24
N ALA A 184 75.44 -15.61 -9.24
CA ALA A 184 75.25 -14.18 -9.43
C ALA A 184 76.58 -13.49 -9.82
N ILE A 185 76.50 -12.57 -10.78
CA ILE A 185 77.61 -11.74 -11.24
C ILE A 185 77.93 -10.69 -10.17
N THR A 186 79.22 -10.48 -9.91
CA THR A 186 79.69 -9.36 -9.08
C THR A 186 79.52 -8.05 -9.87
N LEU A 187 78.73 -7.13 -9.32
CA LEU A 187 78.45 -5.82 -9.92
C LEU A 187 79.30 -4.74 -9.22
N GLY A 188 79.69 -3.69 -9.93
CA GLY A 188 80.47 -2.59 -9.35
C GLY A 188 80.48 -1.33 -10.20
N GLY A 189 80.38 -0.17 -9.56
CA GLY A 189 80.31 1.14 -10.23
C GLY A 189 78.94 1.41 -10.85
N TYR A 190 78.21 2.39 -10.31
CA TYR A 190 76.93 2.85 -10.86
C TYR A 190 76.77 4.35 -10.59
N THR A 191 76.80 5.15 -11.66
CA THR A 191 76.68 6.62 -11.62
C THR A 191 75.90 7.18 -12.82
N GLY A 192 74.89 6.45 -13.31
CA GLY A 192 74.11 6.86 -14.48
C GLY A 192 72.84 6.01 -14.65
N ALA A 193 72.05 6.29 -15.69
CA ALA A 193 70.86 5.49 -15.99
C ALA A 193 71.24 4.20 -16.75
N ALA A 194 70.81 3.05 -16.22
CA ALA A 194 70.94 1.74 -16.86
C ALA A 194 69.55 1.09 -17.04
N ARG A 195 69.41 0.24 -18.06
CA ARG A 195 68.14 -0.44 -18.39
C ARG A 195 68.36 -1.93 -18.70
N LEU A 196 67.36 -2.72 -18.36
CA LEU A 196 67.21 -4.11 -18.78
C LEU A 196 66.02 -4.19 -19.74
N VAL A 197 66.16 -4.98 -20.81
CA VAL A 197 65.15 -5.11 -21.87
C VAL A 197 65.04 -6.55 -22.33
N ASN A 198 63.82 -7.09 -22.34
CA ASN A 198 63.58 -8.50 -22.66
C ASN A 198 63.70 -8.79 -24.17
N ASP A 199 63.37 -7.81 -25.03
CA ASP A 199 63.58 -7.87 -26.47
C ASP A 199 64.13 -6.53 -26.99
N ILE A 200 65.35 -6.57 -27.52
CA ILE A 200 66.09 -5.41 -28.00
C ILE A 200 65.60 -4.90 -29.36
N ALA A 201 65.07 -5.79 -30.20
CA ALA A 201 64.54 -5.44 -31.52
C ALA A 201 63.19 -4.75 -31.39
N LEU A 202 62.33 -5.21 -30.49
CA LEU A 202 61.06 -4.56 -30.13
C LEU A 202 61.30 -3.22 -29.44
N PHE A 203 62.25 -3.14 -28.50
CA PHE A 203 62.60 -1.88 -27.83
C PHE A 203 63.07 -0.79 -28.81
N ASN A 204 64.04 -1.09 -29.68
CA ASN A 204 64.55 -0.12 -30.66
C ASN A 204 63.46 0.32 -31.66
N LYS A 205 62.51 -0.57 -31.97
CA LYS A 205 61.38 -0.32 -32.88
C LYS A 205 60.26 0.51 -32.24
N MET A 206 60.11 0.47 -30.91
CA MET A 206 59.20 1.35 -30.16
C MET A 206 59.84 2.71 -29.85
N SER A 207 61.11 2.73 -29.42
CA SER A 207 61.87 3.94 -29.11
C SER A 207 61.99 4.92 -30.27
N THR A 208 61.89 4.44 -31.51
CA THR A 208 61.97 5.25 -32.73
C THR A 208 60.62 5.74 -33.26
N ASN A 209 59.50 5.20 -32.77
CA ASN A 209 58.15 5.50 -33.28
C ASN A 209 57.22 6.17 -32.25
N SER A 210 57.58 6.18 -30.95
CA SER A 210 56.70 6.65 -29.88
C SER A 210 57.44 7.53 -28.86
N LYS A 211 57.26 8.86 -28.97
CA LYS A 211 57.42 9.78 -27.83
C LYS A 211 56.02 10.25 -27.43
N PHE A 212 55.50 9.70 -26.34
CA PHE A 212 54.32 10.20 -25.65
C PHE A 212 54.77 10.91 -24.36
N SER A 213 54.17 12.06 -24.04
CA SER A 213 54.44 12.81 -22.80
C SER A 213 53.55 12.29 -21.65
N ALA A 214 53.72 12.85 -20.44
CA ALA A 214 52.85 12.54 -19.32
C ALA A 214 51.40 13.06 -19.51
N GLU A 215 51.19 14.01 -20.44
CA GLU A 215 49.87 14.53 -20.82
C GLU A 215 49.10 13.51 -21.67
N ASP A 216 49.80 12.66 -22.44
CA ASP A 216 49.19 11.58 -23.24
C ASP A 216 48.71 10.38 -22.39
N LEU A 217 49.02 10.36 -21.09
CA LEU A 217 48.68 9.28 -20.15
C LEU A 217 47.68 9.67 -19.06
N SER A 218 47.12 10.88 -19.12
CA SER A 218 46.09 11.34 -18.18
C SER A 218 44.89 11.93 -18.92
N PHE A 219 43.81 11.14 -19.03
CA PHE A 219 42.53 11.58 -19.60
C PHE A 219 41.78 12.55 -18.65
N SER A 220 42.32 13.75 -18.47
CA SER A 220 41.59 14.90 -17.94
C SER A 220 41.00 15.69 -19.11
N ILE A 221 39.69 15.59 -19.32
CA ILE A 221 39.03 16.23 -20.46
C ILE A 221 38.63 17.64 -20.07
N GLY A 222 39.45 18.62 -20.45
CA GLY A 222 39.12 20.04 -20.33
C GLY A 222 37.94 20.42 -21.24
N GLY A 223 36.71 20.22 -20.75
CA GLY A 223 35.47 20.68 -21.40
C GLY A 223 35.17 20.06 -22.78
N GLY A 224 35.77 18.92 -23.10
CA GLY A 224 35.68 18.27 -24.43
C GLY A 224 34.74 17.06 -24.48
N LEU A 225 34.10 16.88 -25.63
CA LEU A 225 33.18 15.78 -25.93
C LEU A 225 33.91 14.42 -25.92
N LEU A 226 33.51 13.52 -25.02
CA LEU A 226 33.92 12.10 -25.03
C LEU A 226 33.15 11.34 -26.14
N THR A 227 33.44 11.68 -27.40
CA THR A 227 32.94 10.90 -28.53
C THR A 227 33.72 9.59 -28.59
N ALA A 228 33.12 8.51 -28.07
CA ALA A 228 33.46 7.17 -28.52
C ALA A 228 33.38 7.19 -30.06
N THR A 229 34.49 6.90 -30.73
CA THR A 229 34.59 7.11 -32.17
C THR A 229 33.56 6.25 -32.89
N ARG A 230 32.71 6.88 -33.71
CA ARG A 230 31.59 6.29 -34.45
C ARG A 230 32.02 5.06 -35.27
N ILE A 231 31.98 3.86 -34.70
CA ILE A 231 32.23 2.60 -35.42
C ILE A 231 30.98 2.25 -36.23
N THR A 232 30.93 2.77 -37.44
CA THR A 232 29.93 2.46 -38.48
C THR A 232 30.17 1.05 -39.06
N SER A 233 30.15 0.01 -38.22
CA SER A 233 30.06 -1.41 -38.62
C SER A 233 29.99 -2.36 -37.40
N GLY A 234 28.79 -2.61 -36.88
CA GLY A 234 28.40 -3.95 -36.38
C GLY A 234 29.03 -4.52 -35.09
N THR A 235 29.87 -3.80 -34.36
CA THR A 235 30.41 -4.24 -33.05
C THR A 235 29.88 -3.40 -31.88
N GLU A 236 29.71 -4.08 -30.75
CA GLU A 236 29.23 -3.59 -29.45
C GLU A 236 30.07 -2.38 -28.97
N VAL A 237 29.41 -1.31 -28.52
CA VAL A 237 30.08 -0.10 -27.98
C VAL A 237 29.81 -0.04 -26.49
N ARG A 238 30.83 -0.36 -25.68
CA ARG A 238 30.75 -0.31 -24.21
C ARG A 238 31.61 0.82 -23.64
N ILE A 239 31.10 1.49 -22.61
CA ILE A 239 31.79 2.56 -21.86
C ILE A 239 32.06 2.07 -20.43
N GLU A 240 33.18 1.38 -20.23
CA GLU A 240 33.54 0.63 -19.00
C GLU A 240 34.75 1.23 -18.22
N SER A 241 35.25 2.39 -18.66
CA SER A 241 36.45 3.04 -18.11
C SER A 241 36.34 3.38 -16.62
N ALA A 242 37.47 3.41 -15.91
CA ALA A 242 37.50 3.94 -14.54
C ALA A 242 37.22 5.45 -14.51
N ASN A 243 36.15 5.83 -13.81
CA ASN A 243 35.86 7.16 -13.24
C ASN A 243 36.00 8.35 -14.21
N VAL A 244 34.89 8.80 -14.81
CA VAL A 244 34.89 9.90 -15.80
C VAL A 244 34.67 11.25 -15.12
N THR A 245 35.70 12.10 -15.10
CA THR A 245 35.62 13.47 -14.58
C THR A 245 35.62 14.50 -15.71
N ALA A 246 34.65 15.41 -15.73
CA ALA A 246 34.54 16.51 -16.69
C ALA A 246 34.24 17.84 -15.99
N GLY A 247 35.08 18.86 -16.21
CA GLY A 247 34.87 20.21 -15.66
C GLY A 247 33.69 21.00 -16.26
N GLY A 248 32.94 20.41 -17.19
CA GLY A 248 31.83 21.04 -17.92
C GLY A 248 30.72 20.03 -18.21
N LYS A 249 30.06 20.14 -19.37
CA LYS A 249 29.04 19.17 -19.80
C LYS A 249 29.69 17.82 -20.09
N LEU A 250 29.14 16.75 -19.52
CA LEU A 250 29.50 15.37 -19.79
C LEU A 250 28.51 14.77 -20.80
N THR A 251 29.00 14.00 -21.77
CA THR A 251 28.17 13.32 -22.77
C THR A 251 28.75 11.95 -23.05
N LEU A 252 27.93 10.91 -22.86
CA LEU A 252 28.30 9.49 -22.98
C LEU A 252 27.37 8.81 -23.99
N LEU A 253 27.93 8.33 -25.11
CA LEU A 253 27.16 7.79 -26.24
C LEU A 253 27.60 6.35 -26.58
N ALA A 254 26.74 5.38 -26.29
CA ALA A 254 26.91 3.96 -26.56
C ALA A 254 25.89 3.51 -27.64
N GLU A 255 26.09 3.98 -28.87
CA GLU A 255 25.14 3.88 -30.00
C GLU A 255 25.20 2.56 -30.81
N GLY A 256 26.10 1.63 -30.46
CA GLY A 256 26.23 0.34 -31.14
C GLY A 256 25.18 -0.69 -30.69
N LYS A 257 24.94 -1.75 -31.47
CA LYS A 257 24.03 -2.85 -31.05
C LYS A 257 24.57 -3.52 -29.78
N GLY A 258 23.81 -3.44 -28.69
CA GLY A 258 24.26 -3.88 -27.35
C GLY A 258 25.01 -2.78 -26.59
N GLY A 259 24.78 -1.51 -26.92
CA GLY A 259 25.50 -0.39 -26.35
C GLY A 259 25.28 -0.26 -24.84
N PHE A 260 26.37 -0.21 -24.08
CA PHE A 260 26.38 -0.34 -22.62
C PHE A 260 27.18 0.79 -21.96
N ILE A 261 26.67 1.33 -20.86
CA ILE A 261 27.35 2.32 -20.00
C ILE A 261 27.35 1.77 -18.57
N GLY A 262 28.52 1.67 -17.95
CA GLY A 262 28.74 0.92 -16.70
C GLY A 262 29.87 -0.10 -16.88
N ARG A 263 30.07 -1.01 -15.92
CA ARG A 263 30.92 -2.20 -16.12
C ARG A 263 30.10 -3.49 -16.12
N ASP A 264 30.48 -4.40 -16.99
CA ASP A 264 29.96 -5.78 -17.06
C ASP A 264 31.17 -6.69 -17.29
N THR A 265 31.85 -7.07 -16.20
CA THR A 265 33.10 -7.84 -16.29
C THR A 265 32.83 -9.33 -16.55
N THR A 266 33.86 -10.05 -17.01
CA THR A 266 33.72 -11.51 -17.23
C THR A 266 33.45 -12.23 -15.90
N PRO A 267 32.37 -13.03 -15.77
CA PRO A 267 31.95 -13.56 -14.47
C PRO A 267 33.01 -14.43 -13.78
N ILE A 268 33.32 -14.11 -12.53
CA ILE A 268 34.36 -14.76 -11.74
C ILE A 268 33.80 -16.04 -11.12
N SER A 269 34.22 -17.19 -11.66
CA SER A 269 33.86 -18.50 -11.12
C SER A 269 34.83 -18.98 -10.04
N ALA A 270 34.32 -19.30 -8.85
CA ALA A 270 35.04 -19.87 -7.72
C ALA A 270 34.54 -21.29 -7.41
N PHE A 271 35.44 -22.28 -7.37
CA PHE A 271 35.09 -23.70 -7.17
C PHE A 271 35.50 -24.20 -5.79
N ILE A 272 34.57 -24.84 -5.07
CA ILE A 272 34.79 -25.47 -3.77
C ILE A 272 34.56 -26.99 -3.89
N PRO A 273 35.61 -27.82 -3.80
CA PRO A 273 35.48 -29.28 -3.96
C PRO A 273 34.87 -29.97 -2.73
N GLY A 274 34.17 -31.08 -2.97
CA GLY A 274 33.99 -32.14 -1.96
C GLY A 274 32.97 -31.90 -0.85
N MET A 275 31.78 -31.35 -1.19
CA MET A 275 30.63 -31.26 -0.29
C MET A 275 29.38 -31.94 -0.89
N VAL A 276 28.77 -32.87 -0.16
CA VAL A 276 27.50 -33.53 -0.54
C VAL A 276 26.53 -33.53 0.66
N GLY A 277 25.27 -33.18 0.44
CA GLY A 277 24.26 -33.09 1.49
C GLY A 277 23.48 -34.39 1.71
N ILE A 278 23.04 -34.62 2.95
CA ILE A 278 22.19 -35.76 3.30
C ILE A 278 20.71 -35.31 3.25
N LYS A 279 19.89 -36.05 2.50
CA LYS A 279 18.45 -35.82 2.33
C LYS A 279 17.64 -36.36 3.50
N GLY A 280 18.01 -37.56 3.95
CA GLY A 280 17.27 -38.30 4.95
C GLY A 280 18.05 -39.54 5.40
N VAL A 281 17.57 -40.15 6.49
CA VAL A 281 18.15 -41.35 7.11
C VAL A 281 17.07 -42.41 7.20
N ASN A 282 17.38 -43.65 6.83
CA ASN A 282 16.52 -44.79 7.09
C ASN A 282 17.15 -45.69 8.18
N PRO A 283 16.66 -45.62 9.44
CA PRO A 283 17.18 -46.41 10.55
C PRO A 283 16.96 -47.92 10.41
N ALA A 284 16.00 -48.37 9.60
CA ALA A 284 15.72 -49.80 9.43
C ALA A 284 16.74 -50.50 8.52
N THR A 285 17.46 -49.74 7.69
CA THR A 285 18.46 -50.24 6.73
C THR A 285 19.84 -49.63 6.94
N ASN A 286 20.04 -48.76 7.93
CA ASN A 286 21.27 -48.00 8.17
C ASN A 286 21.79 -47.27 6.91
N THR A 287 20.88 -46.79 6.06
CA THR A 287 21.20 -46.07 4.82
C THR A 287 20.88 -44.59 4.93
N LEU A 288 21.81 -43.77 4.43
CA LEU A 288 21.64 -42.34 4.20
C LEU A 288 21.14 -42.13 2.76
N GLU A 289 20.03 -41.43 2.56
CA GLU A 289 19.63 -40.93 1.23
C GLU A 289 20.41 -39.63 0.96
N MET A 290 21.15 -39.59 -0.15
CA MET A 290 21.88 -38.39 -0.56
C MET A 290 20.94 -37.42 -1.26
N ASN A 291 21.12 -36.12 -1.02
CA ASN A 291 20.49 -35.08 -1.84
C ASN A 291 21.58 -34.32 -2.58
N VAL A 292 21.35 -34.02 -3.86
CA VAL A 292 21.93 -32.83 -4.47
C VAL A 292 21.05 -31.67 -4.01
N VAL A 293 21.30 -31.14 -2.80
CA VAL A 293 20.35 -30.26 -2.11
C VAL A 293 20.22 -28.92 -2.85
N SER A 294 19.11 -28.71 -3.58
CA SER A 294 18.52 -27.38 -3.69
C SER A 294 17.99 -26.99 -2.31
N ARG A 295 18.60 -26.00 -1.64
CA ARG A 295 18.43 -25.76 -0.19
C ARG A 295 16.96 -25.57 0.22
N ALA A 296 16.57 -26.18 1.34
CA ALA A 296 15.18 -26.25 1.78
C ALA A 296 14.67 -24.98 2.52
N ALA A 297 13.63 -24.37 1.94
CA ALA A 297 12.40 -23.82 2.52
C ALA A 297 12.34 -22.89 3.77
N THR A 298 13.26 -22.88 4.76
CA THR A 298 12.95 -22.29 6.10
C THR A 298 13.99 -21.32 6.70
N ALA A 299 14.79 -20.64 5.88
CA ALA A 299 15.55 -19.46 6.33
C ALA A 299 14.86 -18.16 5.87
N PRO A 300 14.69 -17.13 6.72
CA PRO A 300 13.93 -15.93 6.38
C PRO A 300 14.68 -15.02 5.40
N GLY A 301 13.98 -14.53 4.36
CA GLY A 301 14.37 -13.32 3.63
C GLY A 301 15.11 -13.46 2.29
N GLN A 302 14.89 -14.53 1.51
CA GLN A 302 15.34 -14.61 0.10
C GLN A 302 14.26 -15.26 -0.78
N GLU A 303 13.84 -14.59 -1.85
CA GLU A 303 12.84 -15.09 -2.81
C GLU A 303 13.42 -16.12 -3.80
N LEU A 304 12.51 -16.81 -4.52
CA LEU A 304 12.84 -18.01 -5.28
C LEU A 304 13.69 -17.75 -6.54
N LEU A 305 14.95 -18.19 -6.50
CA LEU A 305 15.72 -18.57 -7.69
C LEU A 305 16.07 -20.07 -7.61
N ALA A 306 15.20 -20.91 -8.17
CA ALA A 306 15.52 -22.31 -8.42
C ALA A 306 16.38 -22.43 -9.70
N PRO A 307 17.59 -23.02 -9.67
CA PRO A 307 18.41 -23.19 -10.86
C PRO A 307 17.79 -24.23 -11.81
N VAL A 308 17.42 -23.81 -13.02
CA VAL A 308 16.66 -24.62 -14.00
C VAL A 308 17.58 -25.33 -15.00
N SER A 309 18.62 -26.02 -14.53
CA SER A 309 19.37 -27.03 -15.30
C SER A 309 20.44 -27.72 -14.46
N ASP A 310 20.05 -28.67 -13.60
CA ASP A 310 21.01 -29.69 -13.16
C ASP A 310 21.06 -30.81 -14.22
N SER A 311 22.28 -31.15 -14.65
CA SER A 311 22.51 -32.24 -15.62
C SER A 311 22.63 -33.62 -14.95
N LEU A 312 22.66 -33.66 -13.62
CA LEU A 312 22.67 -34.88 -12.83
C LEU A 312 21.24 -35.34 -12.57
N THR A 313 20.70 -36.12 -13.50
CA THR A 313 19.48 -36.90 -13.25
C THR A 313 19.61 -37.71 -11.96
N ASP A 314 18.51 -37.82 -11.22
CA ASP A 314 18.22 -38.47 -9.91
C ASP A 314 18.76 -39.91 -9.64
N ALA A 315 19.70 -40.41 -10.43
CA ALA A 315 20.13 -41.80 -10.51
C ALA A 315 21.59 -42.08 -10.13
N ASN A 316 22.44 -41.08 -9.86
CA ASN A 316 23.80 -41.36 -9.35
C ASN A 316 24.49 -40.21 -8.59
N HIS A 317 24.56 -40.30 -7.25
CA HIS A 317 25.41 -39.41 -6.43
C HIS A 317 26.91 -39.64 -6.63
N GLY A 318 27.33 -40.72 -7.32
CA GLY A 318 28.69 -40.89 -7.81
C GLY A 318 29.77 -41.11 -6.73
N ILE A 319 29.38 -41.50 -5.52
CA ILE A 319 30.28 -41.83 -4.42
C ILE A 319 30.45 -43.35 -4.40
N ALA A 320 31.69 -43.83 -4.39
CA ALA A 320 31.99 -45.26 -4.43
C ALA A 320 32.25 -45.85 -3.03
N ASP A 321 32.03 -47.15 -2.88
CA ASP A 321 32.45 -47.88 -1.68
C ASP A 321 33.96 -47.75 -1.44
N GLY A 322 34.33 -47.64 -0.16
CA GLY A 322 35.70 -47.32 0.28
C GLY A 322 36.06 -45.83 0.27
N THR A 323 35.22 -44.94 -0.28
CA THR A 323 35.45 -43.48 -0.19
C THR A 323 35.49 -43.05 1.28
N ARG A 324 36.51 -42.27 1.67
CA ARG A 324 36.62 -41.67 3.00
C ARG A 324 35.89 -40.34 3.02
N LEU A 325 34.91 -40.18 3.91
CA LEU A 325 34.15 -38.94 4.09
C LEU A 325 34.03 -38.60 5.58
N MET A 326 34.22 -37.33 5.90
CA MET A 326 34.00 -36.76 7.22
C MET A 326 32.55 -36.29 7.34
N PHE A 327 31.84 -36.76 8.36
CA PHE A 327 30.50 -36.28 8.71
C PHE A 327 30.59 -34.90 9.38
N LYS A 328 29.73 -33.96 8.99
CA LYS A 328 29.58 -32.65 9.65
C LYS A 328 28.13 -32.27 9.82
N VAL A 329 27.87 -31.54 10.90
CA VAL A 329 26.60 -30.89 11.22
C VAL A 329 26.78 -29.38 11.09
N LEU A 330 25.87 -28.73 10.38
CA LEU A 330 25.80 -27.27 10.24
C LEU A 330 24.94 -26.67 11.36
N SER A 331 25.11 -25.37 11.61
CA SER A 331 24.51 -24.69 12.77
C SER A 331 23.00 -24.90 12.89
N GLY A 332 22.53 -25.28 14.08
CA GLY A 332 21.11 -25.42 14.42
C GLY A 332 20.52 -26.83 14.33
N ALA A 333 21.27 -27.85 13.87
CA ALA A 333 20.82 -29.25 13.82
C ALA A 333 21.47 -30.12 14.92
N PRO A 334 20.76 -31.13 15.48
CA PRO A 334 21.32 -32.12 16.41
C PRO A 334 22.12 -33.22 15.67
N GLU A 335 23.06 -33.91 16.32
CA GLU A 335 23.82 -35.01 15.67
C GLU A 335 22.97 -36.23 15.29
N ILE A 336 23.31 -36.89 14.18
CA ILE A 336 22.71 -38.17 13.79
C ILE A 336 23.23 -39.26 14.72
N ARG A 337 22.36 -39.89 15.50
CA ARG A 337 22.74 -40.94 16.45
C ARG A 337 23.55 -42.05 15.77
N GLY A 338 24.77 -42.28 16.25
CA GLY A 338 25.75 -43.21 15.67
C GLY A 338 26.84 -42.52 14.82
N LEU A 339 26.59 -41.30 14.35
CA LEU A 339 27.55 -40.46 13.62
C LEU A 339 27.98 -39.26 14.48
N GLU A 340 29.29 -39.12 14.69
CA GLU A 340 29.91 -38.03 15.44
C GLU A 340 30.47 -36.97 14.48
N ALA A 341 30.19 -35.70 14.73
CA ALA A 341 30.62 -34.61 13.87
C ALA A 341 32.16 -34.46 13.89
N GLY A 342 32.76 -34.42 12.71
CA GLY A 342 34.23 -34.43 12.54
C GLY A 342 34.83 -35.82 12.39
N THR A 343 34.07 -36.90 12.66
CA THR A 343 34.58 -38.27 12.48
C THR A 343 34.58 -38.67 11.00
N VAL A 344 35.66 -39.34 10.58
CA VAL A 344 35.85 -39.85 9.22
C VAL A 344 35.34 -41.29 9.14
N TYR A 345 34.40 -41.51 8.23
CA TYR A 345 33.82 -42.81 7.93
C TYR A 345 34.24 -43.27 6.53
N TYR A 346 34.18 -44.59 6.31
CA TYR A 346 34.27 -45.22 5.01
C TYR A 346 32.88 -45.50 4.47
N VAL A 347 32.63 -45.12 3.23
CA VAL A 347 31.40 -45.45 2.50
C VAL A 347 31.33 -46.95 2.24
N VAL A 348 30.18 -47.57 2.52
CA VAL A 348 29.87 -48.96 2.19
C VAL A 348 28.42 -49.08 1.70
N GLY A 349 28.12 -50.04 0.82
CA GLY A 349 26.76 -50.25 0.32
C GLY A 349 26.21 -49.10 -0.54
N ALA A 350 27.07 -48.30 -1.16
CA ALA A 350 26.67 -47.21 -2.04
C ALA A 350 25.96 -47.69 -3.31
N ASN A 351 24.91 -46.98 -3.70
CA ASN A 351 24.25 -47.11 -4.99
C ASN A 351 24.04 -45.73 -5.62
N GLY A 352 23.11 -45.59 -6.56
CA GLY A 352 22.87 -44.31 -7.23
C GLY A 352 22.26 -43.21 -6.34
N ARG A 353 21.63 -43.56 -5.21
CA ARG A 353 20.81 -42.65 -4.40
C ARG A 353 21.09 -42.71 -2.90
N THR A 354 21.59 -43.84 -2.41
CA THR A 354 21.84 -44.07 -0.99
C THR A 354 23.20 -44.69 -0.75
N LEU A 355 23.77 -44.42 0.42
CA LEU A 355 24.97 -45.08 0.91
C LEU A 355 24.86 -45.40 2.41
N GLN A 356 25.72 -46.27 2.91
CA GLN A 356 25.92 -46.50 4.34
C GLN A 356 27.33 -46.05 4.73
N LEU A 357 27.58 -45.87 6.03
CA LEU A 357 28.88 -45.48 6.58
C LEU A 357 29.39 -46.56 7.52
N SER A 358 30.70 -46.80 7.53
CA SER A 358 31.39 -47.67 8.48
C SER A 358 32.60 -46.97 9.09
N LEU A 359 32.96 -47.32 10.33
CA LEU A 359 34.19 -46.84 10.98
C LEU A 359 35.47 -47.44 10.39
N THR A 360 35.36 -48.52 9.60
CA THR A 360 36.50 -49.21 8.98
C THR A 360 36.23 -49.51 7.50
N GLN A 361 37.28 -49.60 6.69
CA GLN A 361 37.15 -49.83 5.25
C GLN A 361 36.53 -51.21 4.97
N GLY A 362 35.35 -51.22 4.35
CA GLY A 362 34.58 -52.46 4.10
C GLY A 362 34.01 -53.11 5.38
N GLY A 363 33.99 -52.38 6.50
CA GLY A 363 33.42 -52.86 7.76
C GLY A 363 31.88 -52.88 7.76
N GLN A 364 31.31 -53.34 8.87
CA GLN A 364 29.86 -53.32 9.07
C GLN A 364 29.32 -51.87 9.09
N PRO A 365 28.10 -51.62 8.57
CA PRO A 365 27.45 -50.32 8.68
C PRO A 365 27.30 -49.87 10.14
N VAL A 366 27.46 -48.56 10.37
CA VAL A 366 27.12 -47.89 11.63
C VAL A 366 25.62 -48.01 11.85
N ASP A 367 25.21 -48.31 13.09
CA ASP A 367 23.80 -48.42 13.46
C ASP A 367 23.18 -47.03 13.73
N PHE A 368 22.08 -46.73 13.03
CA PHE A 368 21.34 -45.47 13.12
C PHE A 368 19.98 -45.62 13.85
N SER A 369 19.76 -46.73 14.58
CA SER A 369 18.47 -47.16 15.16
C SER A 369 17.82 -46.26 16.25
N GLY A 370 17.60 -44.98 15.94
CA GLY A 370 16.84 -44.02 16.75
C GLY A 370 15.92 -43.15 15.91
N THR A 371 14.79 -42.74 16.49
CA THR A 371 13.81 -41.88 15.81
C THR A 371 14.32 -40.44 15.73
N MET A 372 14.68 -39.96 14.53
CA MET A 372 14.82 -38.54 14.24
C MET A 372 14.09 -38.18 12.96
N ASN A 373 13.28 -37.13 13.01
CA ASN A 373 12.68 -36.54 11.82
C ASN A 373 13.72 -35.68 11.10
N THR A 374 14.42 -36.25 10.12
CA THR A 374 15.43 -35.52 9.34
C THR A 374 14.83 -34.53 8.34
N ALA A 375 13.50 -34.53 8.14
CA ALA A 375 12.80 -33.59 7.28
C ALA A 375 12.94 -32.13 7.75
N ASP A 376 13.00 -31.89 9.06
CA ASP A 376 13.09 -30.54 9.64
C ASP A 376 14.48 -29.90 9.49
N TYR A 377 15.50 -30.70 9.13
CA TYR A 377 16.91 -30.30 9.05
C TYR A 377 17.58 -30.74 7.73
N GLY A 378 16.81 -31.04 6.69
CA GLY A 378 17.30 -31.53 5.40
C GLY A 378 18.32 -30.57 4.75
N GLY A 379 19.55 -31.04 4.55
CA GLY A 379 20.67 -30.23 4.05
C GLY A 379 21.58 -29.58 5.11
N ASN A 380 21.23 -29.62 6.40
CA ASN A 380 22.11 -29.19 7.49
C ASN A 380 23.15 -30.28 7.87
N TYR A 381 23.07 -31.46 7.27
CA TYR A 381 24.04 -32.54 7.40
C TYR A 381 24.80 -32.71 6.09
N VAL A 382 26.13 -32.69 6.17
CA VAL A 382 27.00 -32.82 4.98
C VAL A 382 28.09 -33.85 5.19
N LEU A 383 28.39 -34.57 4.12
CA LEU A 383 29.59 -35.37 3.98
C LEU A 383 30.63 -34.54 3.23
N THR A 384 31.82 -34.44 3.81
CA THR A 384 32.94 -33.66 3.27
C THR A 384 34.18 -34.52 3.12
N VAL A 385 35.11 -34.16 2.22
CA VAL A 385 36.40 -34.84 2.17
C VAL A 385 37.19 -34.61 3.48
N PRO A 386 37.93 -35.62 4.01
CA PRO A 386 38.65 -35.51 5.29
C PRO A 386 39.72 -34.41 5.32
N GLU A 387 40.25 -34.02 4.17
CA GLU A 387 41.25 -32.95 4.00
C GLU A 387 40.65 -31.55 4.19
N GLY A 388 39.32 -31.46 4.29
CA GLY A 388 38.58 -30.24 4.57
C GLY A 388 38.20 -29.44 3.32
N THR A 389 37.10 -28.70 3.44
CA THR A 389 36.57 -27.77 2.43
C THR A 389 37.31 -26.43 2.53
N SER A 390 38.60 -26.42 2.19
CA SER A 390 39.43 -25.25 2.46
C SER A 390 39.26 -24.14 1.42
N MET A 391 38.65 -23.03 1.85
CA MET A 391 38.64 -21.73 1.14
C MET A 391 40.05 -21.24 0.79
N SER A 392 41.13 -21.80 1.36
CA SER A 392 42.51 -21.42 1.05
C SER A 392 42.84 -21.49 -0.45
N HIS A 393 42.24 -22.45 -1.19
CA HIS A 393 42.52 -22.70 -2.60
C HIS A 393 41.90 -21.68 -3.58
N LEU A 394 40.91 -20.89 -3.15
CA LEU A 394 40.42 -19.78 -3.97
C LEU A 394 41.52 -18.72 -4.11
N THR A 395 41.68 -18.15 -5.30
CA THR A 395 42.59 -17.03 -5.52
C THR A 395 42.18 -15.82 -4.67
N THR A 396 43.10 -14.89 -4.43
CA THR A 396 42.75 -13.62 -3.76
C THR A 396 41.63 -12.90 -4.50
N GLU A 397 41.67 -12.90 -5.84
CA GLU A 397 40.65 -12.34 -6.72
C GLU A 397 39.27 -13.01 -6.55
N GLN A 398 39.20 -14.35 -6.54
CA GLN A 398 37.96 -15.09 -6.27
C GLN A 398 37.42 -14.79 -4.87
N LYS A 399 38.28 -14.71 -3.85
CA LYS A 399 37.91 -14.34 -2.47
C LYS A 399 37.37 -12.92 -2.39
N THR A 400 38.00 -11.96 -3.07
CA THR A 400 37.55 -10.57 -3.13
C THR A 400 36.23 -10.46 -3.88
N ALA A 401 36.06 -11.13 -5.02
CA ALA A 401 34.79 -11.15 -5.76
C ALA A 401 33.64 -11.74 -4.93
N LEU A 402 33.88 -12.87 -4.25
CA LEU A 402 32.91 -13.48 -3.32
C LEU A 402 32.59 -12.61 -2.09
N ALA A 403 33.51 -11.73 -1.68
CA ALA A 403 33.33 -10.82 -0.55
C ALA A 403 32.72 -9.46 -0.96
N ALA A 404 32.72 -9.13 -2.26
CA ALA A 404 32.22 -7.86 -2.80
C ALA A 404 30.87 -7.98 -3.53
N ALA A 405 30.41 -9.21 -3.83
CA ALA A 405 29.16 -9.45 -4.55
C ALA A 405 27.90 -9.03 -3.75
N GLU A 406 26.95 -8.37 -4.40
CA GLU A 406 25.64 -8.03 -3.85
C GLU A 406 24.60 -9.15 -4.07
N ALA A 407 23.39 -8.94 -3.54
CA ALA A 407 22.28 -9.87 -3.70
C ALA A 407 21.73 -9.86 -5.14
N GLY A 408 22.08 -10.91 -5.90
CA GLY A 408 21.71 -11.07 -7.31
C GLY A 408 22.92 -11.30 -8.23
N ASP A 409 24.12 -10.96 -7.76
CA ASP A 409 25.37 -11.07 -8.52
C ASP A 409 25.92 -12.50 -8.59
N VAL A 410 25.42 -13.44 -7.77
CA VAL A 410 26.01 -14.76 -7.61
C VAL A 410 25.08 -15.87 -8.09
N ALA A 411 25.45 -16.51 -9.21
CA ALA A 411 24.86 -17.78 -9.63
C ALA A 411 25.62 -18.97 -9.02
N MET A 412 24.93 -20.08 -8.81
CA MET A 412 25.51 -21.29 -8.20
C MET A 412 25.23 -22.53 -9.07
N SER A 413 26.26 -23.28 -9.42
CA SER A 413 26.17 -24.55 -10.17
C SER A 413 26.96 -25.67 -9.45
N TYR A 414 26.52 -26.92 -9.59
CA TYR A 414 27.35 -28.07 -9.22
C TYR A 414 28.06 -28.59 -10.47
N GLU A 415 29.38 -28.65 -10.42
CA GLU A 415 30.22 -29.03 -11.56
C GLU A 415 31.26 -30.05 -11.14
N ARG A 416 31.64 -30.93 -12.08
CA ARG A 416 32.89 -31.68 -12.00
C ARG A 416 33.99 -30.80 -12.57
N ARG A 417 34.94 -30.38 -11.74
CA ARG A 417 36.17 -29.69 -12.18
C ARG A 417 37.38 -30.47 -11.72
N ASP A 418 38.45 -30.37 -12.50
CA ASP A 418 39.74 -30.94 -12.11
C ASP A 418 40.34 -30.10 -10.98
N PHE A 419 40.59 -30.73 -9.84
CA PHE A 419 41.15 -30.12 -8.65
C PHE A 419 42.34 -30.95 -8.19
N ASN A 420 43.53 -30.35 -8.14
CA ASN A 420 44.81 -31.03 -7.88
C ASN A 420 45.03 -32.32 -8.72
N GLY A 421 44.57 -32.32 -9.97
CA GLY A 421 44.69 -33.47 -10.88
C GLY A 421 43.65 -34.58 -10.68
N VAL A 422 42.65 -34.38 -9.82
CA VAL A 422 41.53 -35.30 -9.62
C VAL A 422 40.22 -34.62 -10.04
N ASN A 423 39.48 -35.27 -10.95
CA ASN A 423 38.17 -34.80 -11.40
C ASN A 423 37.16 -34.92 -10.24
N THR A 424 36.88 -33.79 -9.59
CA THR A 424 36.18 -33.75 -8.30
C THR A 424 34.84 -33.05 -8.46
N LEU A 425 33.79 -33.58 -7.83
CA LEU A 425 32.49 -32.90 -7.76
C LEU A 425 32.54 -31.81 -6.69
N GLY A 426 32.06 -30.61 -7.03
CA GLY A 426 32.05 -29.49 -6.11
C GLY A 426 31.10 -28.38 -6.54
N LEU A 427 31.02 -27.36 -5.71
CA LEU A 427 30.13 -26.21 -5.86
C LEU A 427 30.89 -25.06 -6.55
N VAL A 428 30.30 -24.50 -7.59
CA VAL A 428 30.78 -23.31 -8.30
C VAL A 428 29.90 -22.14 -7.92
N PHE A 429 30.53 -21.04 -7.52
CA PHE A 429 29.93 -19.72 -7.40
C PHE A 429 30.41 -18.89 -8.58
N THR A 430 29.51 -18.39 -9.41
CA THR A 430 29.81 -17.50 -10.53
C THR A 430 29.33 -16.10 -10.18
N VAL A 431 30.28 -15.20 -9.93
CA VAL A 431 30.03 -13.80 -9.56
C VAL A 431 30.05 -12.92 -10.81
N PHE A 432 28.92 -12.31 -11.15
CA PHE A 432 28.80 -11.27 -12.17
C PHE A 432 29.12 -9.92 -11.50
N GLN A 433 30.17 -9.22 -11.90
CA GLN A 433 30.44 -7.87 -11.37
C GLN A 433 29.81 -6.83 -12.28
N ARG A 434 28.85 -6.08 -11.74
CA ARG A 434 28.21 -4.95 -12.40
C ARG A 434 28.44 -3.69 -11.59
N ASP A 435 29.50 -2.97 -11.91
CA ASP A 435 29.74 -1.65 -11.32
C ASP A 435 28.99 -0.58 -12.13
N ASP A 436 28.53 0.46 -11.46
CA ASP A 436 28.12 1.69 -12.12
C ASP A 436 29.33 2.46 -12.68
N LEU A 437 29.10 3.25 -13.73
CA LEU A 437 30.12 4.17 -14.21
C LEU A 437 30.13 5.40 -13.31
N ASP A 438 31.12 5.47 -12.42
CA ASP A 438 31.44 6.67 -11.63
C ASP A 438 31.64 7.89 -12.55
N ILE A 439 30.83 8.92 -12.35
CA ILE A 439 30.95 10.21 -13.05
C ILE A 439 31.08 11.38 -12.07
N SER A 440 31.83 12.40 -12.49
CA SER A 440 31.86 13.71 -11.86
C SER A 440 31.78 14.78 -12.94
N ALA A 441 30.70 15.55 -12.96
CA ALA A 441 30.44 16.56 -13.98
C ALA A 441 30.20 17.95 -13.36
N GLY A 442 30.96 18.95 -13.81
CA GLY A 442 30.77 20.35 -13.38
C GLY A 442 29.53 21.04 -13.95
N SER A 443 28.82 20.38 -14.87
CA SER A 443 27.61 20.90 -15.54
C SER A 443 26.69 19.74 -15.95
N ASN A 444 25.96 19.90 -17.05
CA ASN A 444 24.96 18.95 -17.53
C ASN A 444 25.54 17.56 -17.84
N VAL A 445 24.75 16.52 -17.62
CA VAL A 445 25.05 15.14 -18.02
C VAL A 445 24.05 14.71 -19.09
N VAL A 446 24.58 14.19 -20.20
CA VAL A 446 23.81 13.52 -21.26
C VAL A 446 24.29 12.09 -21.42
N THR A 447 23.39 11.12 -21.44
CA THR A 447 23.72 9.72 -21.73
C THR A 447 22.77 9.08 -22.74
N HIS A 448 23.32 8.23 -23.59
CA HIS A 448 22.56 7.43 -24.55
C HIS A 448 23.15 6.03 -24.66
N SER A 449 22.35 5.00 -24.44
CA SER A 449 22.72 3.61 -24.70
C SER A 449 21.60 2.86 -25.42
N THR A 450 21.94 1.87 -26.24
CA THR A 450 20.93 1.03 -26.89
C THR A 450 20.55 -0.21 -26.08
N TYR A 451 21.12 -0.42 -24.89
CA TYR A 451 20.88 -1.64 -24.10
C TYR A 451 20.76 -1.38 -22.58
N GLN A 452 21.80 -0.91 -21.88
CA GLN A 452 21.71 -0.62 -20.45
C GLN A 452 22.63 0.55 -20.06
N THR A 453 22.23 1.28 -19.03
CA THR A 453 22.95 2.44 -18.49
C THR A 453 22.99 2.36 -16.96
N TYR A 454 24.17 2.16 -16.38
CA TYR A 454 24.44 2.21 -14.94
C TYR A 454 25.40 3.38 -14.66
N LEU A 455 24.94 4.37 -13.87
CA LEU A 455 25.67 5.60 -13.56
C LEU A 455 25.76 5.82 -12.05
N GLY A 456 26.96 6.14 -11.57
CA GLY A 456 27.28 6.46 -10.19
C GLY A 456 27.80 7.89 -10.05
N SER A 457 27.54 8.57 -8.94
CA SER A 457 28.17 9.87 -8.64
C SER A 457 28.13 10.20 -7.15
N GLU A 458 29.27 10.60 -6.58
CA GLU A 458 29.34 11.14 -5.21
C GLU A 458 28.84 12.59 -5.09
N GLU A 459 28.67 13.28 -6.23
CA GLU A 459 28.16 14.65 -6.32
C GLU A 459 26.74 14.68 -6.92
N LYS A 460 26.09 15.86 -6.90
CA LYS A 460 24.82 16.05 -7.62
C LYS A 460 24.99 15.83 -9.13
N VAL A 461 24.01 15.20 -9.76
CA VAL A 461 23.97 15.01 -11.23
C VAL A 461 22.90 15.91 -11.82
N ASN A 462 23.31 16.80 -12.73
CA ASN A 462 22.39 17.67 -13.48
C ASN A 462 22.01 17.01 -14.81
N LEU A 463 20.95 16.20 -14.83
CA LEU A 463 20.50 15.51 -16.03
C LEU A 463 19.88 16.49 -17.02
N GLU A 464 20.45 16.54 -18.23
CA GLU A 464 19.84 17.16 -19.39
C GLU A 464 19.04 16.14 -20.19
N GLN A 465 19.63 14.95 -20.43
CA GLN A 465 18.92 13.81 -21.01
C GLN A 465 19.69 12.50 -20.77
N ALA A 466 19.02 11.48 -20.25
CA ALA A 466 19.52 10.12 -20.11
C ALA A 466 18.58 9.18 -20.85
N THR A 467 19.12 8.35 -21.73
CA THR A 467 18.32 7.43 -22.55
C THR A 467 18.94 6.03 -22.59
N SER A 468 18.11 4.99 -22.53
CA SER A 468 18.54 3.58 -22.53
C SER A 468 17.55 2.70 -23.27
N GLY A 469 18.05 1.81 -24.13
CA GLY A 469 17.26 0.76 -24.78
C GLY A 469 16.81 -0.38 -23.85
N GLY A 470 17.10 -0.30 -22.56
CA GLY A 470 16.75 -1.28 -21.54
C GLY A 470 16.91 -0.67 -20.14
N PRO A 471 17.06 -1.48 -19.08
CA PRO A 471 17.14 -0.98 -17.71
C PRO A 471 18.18 0.13 -17.53
N MET A 472 17.76 1.20 -16.86
CA MET A 472 18.60 2.32 -16.46
C MET A 472 18.67 2.39 -14.93
N ILE A 473 19.88 2.48 -14.39
CA ILE A 473 20.15 2.67 -12.97
C ILE A 473 21.00 3.94 -12.84
N ILE A 474 20.51 4.91 -12.06
CA ILE A 474 21.25 6.12 -11.72
C ILE A 474 21.28 6.21 -10.19
N LYS A 475 22.46 6.01 -9.60
CA LYS A 475 22.71 6.15 -8.16
C LYS A 475 23.57 7.39 -7.93
N VAL A 476 23.14 8.28 -7.05
CA VAL A 476 23.91 9.45 -6.66
C VAL A 476 23.92 9.62 -5.14
N ALA A 477 25.06 10.05 -4.59
CA ALA A 477 25.15 10.33 -3.16
C ALA A 477 24.36 11.58 -2.76
N GLN A 478 24.32 12.60 -3.62
CA GLN A 478 23.57 13.84 -3.39
C GLN A 478 22.17 13.81 -4.05
N SER A 479 21.95 14.59 -5.11
CA SER A 479 20.64 14.77 -5.77
C SER A 479 20.71 14.57 -7.28
N ILE A 480 19.62 14.05 -7.86
CA ILE A 480 19.37 14.03 -9.30
C ILE A 480 18.53 15.27 -9.63
N VAL A 481 19.06 16.22 -10.39
CA VAL A 481 18.40 17.50 -10.71
C VAL A 481 18.30 17.71 -12.22
N VAL A 482 17.35 18.55 -12.64
CA VAL A 482 17.00 18.79 -14.05
C VAL A 482 17.71 20.02 -14.60
N ALA A 483 18.34 19.88 -15.78
CA ALA A 483 19.14 20.92 -16.41
C ALA A 483 18.36 21.95 -17.25
N GLY A 484 17.04 21.78 -17.44
CA GLY A 484 16.15 22.81 -17.99
C GLY A 484 15.65 22.59 -19.43
N THR A 485 14.88 21.52 -19.66
CA THR A 485 14.13 21.28 -20.91
C THR A 485 12.67 20.91 -20.63
N GLN A 486 11.78 21.03 -21.63
CA GLN A 486 10.38 20.56 -21.56
C GLN A 486 10.23 19.06 -21.86
N ASP A 487 11.29 18.43 -22.38
CA ASP A 487 11.32 17.05 -22.85
C ASP A 487 11.70 16.07 -21.72
N ALA A 488 11.39 14.77 -21.87
CA ALA A 488 11.76 13.76 -20.88
C ALA A 488 13.28 13.72 -20.65
N GLN A 489 13.72 13.92 -19.40
CA GLN A 489 15.12 13.81 -19.00
C GLN A 489 15.56 12.35 -18.80
N VAL A 490 14.65 11.42 -18.51
CA VAL A 490 14.98 10.00 -18.35
C VAL A 490 14.04 9.16 -19.21
N ILE A 491 14.60 8.43 -20.17
CA ILE A 491 13.84 7.58 -21.10
C ILE A 491 14.40 6.15 -21.05
N ALA A 492 13.64 5.22 -20.49
CA ALA A 492 14.00 3.81 -20.36
C ALA A 492 12.79 2.96 -20.03
N PRO A 493 12.69 1.71 -20.52
CA PRO A 493 11.60 0.81 -20.16
C PRO A 493 11.66 0.34 -18.70
N VAL A 494 12.78 0.51 -17.98
CA VAL A 494 12.85 0.30 -16.52
C VAL A 494 13.81 1.33 -15.95
N MET A 495 13.40 2.01 -14.87
CA MET A 495 14.20 3.02 -14.18
C MET A 495 14.40 2.66 -12.71
N ILE A 496 15.66 2.73 -12.24
CA ILE A 496 16.00 2.74 -10.82
C ILE A 496 16.79 4.02 -10.55
N LEU A 497 16.21 4.92 -9.76
CA LEU A 497 16.77 6.24 -9.45
C LEU A 497 17.00 6.35 -7.95
N GLU A 498 18.23 6.55 -7.50
CA GLU A 498 18.56 6.63 -6.07
C GLU A 498 19.37 7.91 -5.76
N ALA A 499 18.91 8.68 -4.77
CA ALA A 499 19.53 9.90 -4.26
C ALA A 499 19.77 9.78 -2.74
N LYS A 500 20.96 9.30 -2.35
CA LYS A 500 21.25 8.80 -0.99
C LYS A 500 21.07 9.85 0.12
N GLN A 501 21.42 11.11 -0.13
CA GLN A 501 21.31 12.22 0.84
C GLN A 501 20.34 13.31 0.40
N GLY A 502 20.09 13.45 -0.91
CA GLY A 502 19.34 14.54 -1.51
C GLY A 502 18.00 14.13 -2.12
N SER A 503 17.61 14.84 -3.18
CA SER A 503 16.31 14.72 -3.87
C SER A 503 16.42 14.12 -5.27
N ILE A 504 15.29 13.63 -5.78
CA ILE A 504 15.10 13.28 -7.20
C ILE A 504 14.12 14.30 -7.80
N GLY A 505 14.61 15.21 -8.63
CA GLY A 505 13.85 16.37 -9.08
C GLY A 505 13.56 17.38 -7.96
N THR A 506 12.73 18.37 -8.26
CA THR A 506 12.25 19.37 -7.28
C THR A 506 10.79 19.73 -7.58
N ALA A 507 10.07 20.36 -6.64
CA ALA A 507 8.69 20.80 -6.88
C ALA A 507 8.56 21.81 -8.03
N ALA A 508 9.57 22.67 -8.23
CA ALA A 508 9.59 23.66 -9.32
C ALA A 508 10.08 23.08 -10.66
N ASN A 509 10.98 22.10 -10.61
CA ASN A 509 11.54 21.40 -11.77
C ASN A 509 11.49 19.88 -11.48
N PRO A 510 10.34 19.22 -11.73
CA PRO A 510 10.21 17.78 -11.58
C PRO A 510 11.04 17.06 -12.65
N LEU A 511 11.56 15.89 -12.32
CA LEU A 511 12.25 15.02 -13.27
C LEU A 511 11.22 14.43 -14.25
N LEU A 512 11.38 14.71 -15.55
CA LEU A 512 10.47 14.20 -16.57
C LEU A 512 10.91 12.81 -17.02
N THR A 513 10.03 11.83 -16.90
CA THR A 513 10.27 10.41 -17.21
C THR A 513 9.44 9.95 -18.41
N ASN A 514 9.95 8.96 -19.14
CA ASN A 514 9.23 8.27 -20.22
C ASN A 514 9.59 6.76 -20.22
N LEU A 515 8.59 5.91 -20.00
CA LEU A 515 8.64 4.44 -19.91
C LEU A 515 8.46 3.74 -21.28
N SER A 516 8.47 4.47 -22.39
CA SER A 516 8.26 3.93 -23.73
C SER A 516 9.31 2.89 -24.15
N THR A 517 8.95 2.14 -25.19
CA THR A 517 9.73 1.00 -25.70
C THR A 517 11.16 1.40 -26.10
N PRO A 518 12.12 0.46 -26.05
CA PRO A 518 13.54 0.69 -26.36
C PRO A 518 13.81 1.62 -27.54
N ILE A 519 14.66 2.63 -27.34
CA ILE A 519 15.17 3.44 -28.46
C ILE A 519 15.98 2.53 -29.38
N THR A 520 15.41 2.19 -30.53
CA THR A 520 16.02 1.30 -31.52
C THR A 520 16.81 2.12 -32.54
N ALA A 521 17.96 1.58 -32.97
CA ALA A 521 18.91 2.24 -33.88
C ALA A 521 18.34 2.62 -35.27
N SER A 522 17.11 2.22 -35.60
CA SER A 522 16.39 2.60 -36.81
C SER A 522 16.02 4.09 -36.90
N ALA A 523 16.15 4.86 -35.81
CA ALA A 523 15.97 6.31 -35.82
C ALA A 523 17.04 7.09 -36.65
N PHE A 524 18.10 6.41 -37.12
CA PHE A 524 19.16 6.98 -37.96
C PHE A 524 19.27 6.28 -39.32
N GLN A 525 18.36 6.58 -40.26
CA GLN A 525 18.70 6.48 -41.69
C GLN A 525 19.28 7.81 -42.16
N ALA A 526 20.43 7.72 -42.84
CA ALA A 526 21.06 8.88 -43.48
C ALA A 526 20.23 9.33 -44.69
N ASP A 527 20.16 10.64 -44.93
CA ASP A 527 19.93 11.10 -46.30
C ASP A 527 21.20 10.86 -47.15
N ASP A 528 21.01 10.76 -48.46
CA ASP A 528 22.07 10.48 -49.45
C ASP A 528 23.11 11.63 -49.61
N THR A 529 23.11 12.65 -48.75
CA THR A 529 23.94 13.86 -48.92
C THR A 529 24.98 14.13 -47.82
N GLY A 530 25.10 13.25 -46.82
CA GLY A 530 26.37 13.01 -46.12
C GLY A 530 26.93 14.14 -45.24
N GLY A 531 26.08 14.90 -44.55
CA GLY A 531 26.48 15.89 -43.53
C GLY A 531 26.10 15.47 -42.10
N PRO A 532 26.99 15.60 -41.09
CA PRO A 532 26.60 15.37 -39.70
C PRO A 532 25.84 16.58 -39.16
N ARG A 533 24.60 16.38 -38.69
CA ARG A 533 23.82 17.40 -37.98
C ARG A 533 23.53 17.00 -36.54
N LEU A 534 24.34 17.54 -35.63
CA LEU A 534 23.89 18.00 -34.31
C LEU A 534 22.86 19.12 -34.53
N THR A 535 21.64 18.78 -34.97
CA THR A 535 20.57 19.76 -35.26
C THR A 535 19.17 19.14 -35.30
N THR A 536 18.75 18.50 -34.20
CA THR A 536 17.32 18.35 -33.89
C THR A 536 17.07 18.69 -32.42
N ILE A 537 17.27 19.97 -32.13
CA ILE A 537 16.66 20.63 -30.98
C ILE A 537 15.22 20.97 -31.38
N VAL A 538 14.25 20.46 -30.62
CA VAL A 538 12.89 21.02 -30.38
C VAL A 538 11.76 20.84 -31.43
N ALA A 539 10.57 20.61 -30.86
CA ALA A 539 9.19 20.89 -31.30
C ALA A 539 8.45 19.95 -32.27
N ASN A 540 7.46 19.28 -31.68
CA ASN A 540 6.09 19.12 -32.18
C ASN A 540 5.67 20.20 -33.22
N THR A 541 5.19 19.76 -34.38
CA THR A 541 4.09 20.44 -35.09
C THR A 541 3.11 19.45 -35.73
N SER A 542 2.01 19.19 -35.01
CA SER A 542 0.67 18.83 -35.51
C SER A 542 0.37 17.47 -36.17
N SER A 543 -0.57 16.75 -35.54
CA SER A 543 -1.70 15.97 -36.12
C SER A 543 -1.48 14.69 -36.96
N TYR A 544 -2.05 13.59 -36.41
CA TYR A 544 -2.78 12.47 -37.06
C TYR A 544 -2.11 11.57 -38.13
N GLY A 545 -2.01 10.28 -37.78
CA GLY A 545 -1.89 9.10 -38.68
C GLY A 545 -0.46 8.69 -39.08
N ASP A 546 -0.08 7.42 -39.24
CA ASP A 546 -0.68 6.10 -39.00
C ASP A 546 0.39 5.02 -39.35
N THR A 547 0.36 3.89 -38.65
CA THR A 547 1.03 2.59 -38.89
C THR A 547 2.56 2.39 -38.87
N ARG A 548 2.91 1.34 -38.09
CA ARG A 548 3.98 0.32 -38.24
C ARG A 548 5.40 0.67 -37.73
N SER A 549 6.17 -0.18 -37.00
CA SER A 549 6.03 -1.40 -36.16
C SER A 549 7.35 -2.21 -36.23
N THR A 550 7.64 -3.03 -35.19
CA THR A 550 8.75 -4.03 -35.01
C THR A 550 10.12 -3.44 -34.58
N ALA A 551 10.64 -3.61 -33.34
CA ALA A 551 10.89 -4.78 -32.45
C ALA A 551 12.20 -5.54 -32.82
N ALA A 552 13.08 -6.07 -31.93
CA ALA A 552 13.21 -6.26 -30.46
C ALA A 552 14.75 -6.45 -30.14
N PRO A 553 15.29 -7.07 -29.04
CA PRO A 553 14.73 -7.57 -27.76
C PRO A 553 15.56 -7.16 -26.49
N SER A 554 14.93 -6.83 -25.33
CA SER A 554 14.53 -7.67 -24.17
C SER A 554 15.56 -7.91 -23.06
N PHE A 555 15.14 -7.65 -21.82
CA PHE A 555 15.13 -8.67 -20.75
C PHE A 555 13.89 -8.48 -19.84
N LEU A 556 13.86 -9.03 -18.61
CA LEU A 556 12.64 -9.52 -17.91
C LEU A 556 12.71 -9.21 -16.38
N TYR A 557 11.70 -9.46 -15.51
CA TYR A 557 10.63 -10.48 -15.52
C TYR A 557 9.42 -10.16 -14.60
N ASP A 558 8.17 -10.38 -15.05
CA ASP A 558 7.04 -10.79 -14.17
C ASP A 558 6.43 -12.12 -14.65
N ALA A 559 6.16 -13.01 -13.70
CA ALA A 559 5.72 -14.38 -13.88
C ALA A 559 4.30 -14.56 -14.48
N ARG A 560 3.55 -13.48 -14.75
CA ARG A 560 2.22 -13.52 -15.41
C ARG A 560 2.26 -13.35 -16.93
N ARG A 561 3.37 -12.92 -17.51
CA ARG A 561 3.51 -12.68 -18.97
C ARG A 561 4.64 -13.51 -19.57
N ARG A 562 4.60 -14.82 -19.31
CA ARG A 562 5.61 -15.79 -19.80
C ARG A 562 5.42 -16.05 -21.31
N PRO A 563 6.51 -16.34 -22.05
CA PRO A 563 6.41 -17.01 -23.34
C PRO A 563 5.70 -18.36 -23.16
N MET A 564 4.47 -18.47 -23.63
CA MET A 564 3.68 -19.70 -23.50
C MET A 564 4.08 -20.67 -24.60
N ARG A 565 4.87 -21.69 -24.24
CA ARG A 565 5.29 -22.74 -25.17
C ARG A 565 4.11 -23.58 -25.58
N ILE A 566 3.85 -23.63 -26.88
CA ILE A 566 2.77 -24.43 -27.44
C ILE A 566 3.14 -25.91 -27.29
N THR A 567 2.24 -26.72 -26.73
CA THR A 567 2.47 -28.17 -26.50
C THR A 567 1.58 -29.07 -27.34
N GLY A 568 0.53 -28.54 -27.98
CA GLY A 568 -0.26 -29.27 -28.97
C GLY A 568 -0.98 -28.35 -29.95
N ILE A 569 -1.35 -28.90 -31.11
CA ILE A 569 -2.32 -28.34 -32.04
C ILE A 569 -3.46 -29.36 -32.14
N ASN A 570 -4.70 -28.92 -31.93
CA ASN A 570 -5.87 -29.77 -31.97
C ASN A 570 -6.43 -29.90 -33.40
N THR A 571 -7.34 -30.85 -33.62
CA THR A 571 -7.91 -31.13 -34.95
C THR A 571 -8.78 -30.01 -35.53
N ASP A 572 -9.25 -29.08 -34.70
CA ASP A 572 -9.95 -27.85 -35.10
C ASP A 572 -9.00 -26.67 -35.39
N GLY A 573 -7.70 -26.86 -35.21
CA GLY A 573 -6.65 -25.85 -35.35
C GLY A 573 -6.47 -24.92 -34.14
N SER A 574 -7.09 -25.24 -32.99
CA SER A 574 -6.81 -24.58 -31.72
C SER A 574 -5.46 -25.04 -31.12
N ILE A 575 -4.93 -24.22 -30.22
CA ILE A 575 -3.58 -24.29 -29.65
C ILE A 575 -3.68 -24.72 -28.18
N SER A 576 -2.95 -25.77 -27.82
CA SER A 576 -2.96 -26.38 -26.47
C SER A 576 -1.65 -26.16 -25.72
N PHE A 577 -1.74 -26.02 -24.39
CA PHE A 577 -0.60 -25.83 -23.47
C PHE A 577 -0.63 -26.87 -22.33
N ALA A 578 0.55 -27.20 -21.79
CA ALA A 578 0.68 -28.17 -20.68
C ALA A 578 0.26 -27.62 -19.31
N THR A 579 0.11 -26.30 -19.19
CA THR A 579 -0.35 -25.58 -17.99
C THR A 579 -1.34 -24.49 -18.41
N PRO A 580 -2.16 -23.95 -17.50
CA PRO A 580 -3.03 -22.83 -17.82
C PRO A 580 -2.28 -21.65 -18.45
N HIS A 581 -2.82 -21.06 -19.52
CA HIS A 581 -2.12 -20.08 -20.36
C HIS A 581 -2.30 -18.62 -19.94
N GLY A 582 -3.22 -18.32 -19.03
CA GLY A 582 -3.43 -16.98 -18.48
C GLY A 582 -4.11 -15.97 -19.40
N PHE A 583 -3.96 -16.07 -20.72
CA PHE A 583 -4.59 -15.15 -21.69
C PHE A 583 -6.13 -15.15 -21.64
N ALA A 584 -6.72 -13.96 -21.73
CA ALA A 584 -8.16 -13.73 -21.89
C ALA A 584 -8.57 -13.64 -23.37
N THR A 585 -9.87 -13.81 -23.64
CA THR A 585 -10.43 -13.51 -24.97
C THR A 585 -10.40 -12.00 -25.20
N GLY A 586 -9.56 -11.55 -26.12
CA GLY A 586 -9.29 -10.13 -26.31
C GLY A 586 -7.81 -9.83 -26.48
N ASP A 587 -6.95 -10.57 -25.78
CA ASP A 587 -5.52 -10.29 -25.65
C ASP A 587 -4.81 -10.30 -27.01
N LEU A 588 -3.83 -9.40 -27.17
CA LEU A 588 -2.92 -9.42 -28.30
C LEU A 588 -1.66 -10.22 -27.96
N VAL A 589 -1.30 -11.12 -28.86
CA VAL A 589 -0.14 -12.01 -28.74
C VAL A 589 0.66 -12.03 -30.03
N VAL A 590 1.97 -12.20 -29.92
CA VAL A 590 2.89 -12.39 -31.04
C VAL A 590 3.32 -13.86 -31.08
N TYR A 591 3.20 -14.50 -32.24
CA TYR A 591 3.69 -15.87 -32.43
C TYR A 591 5.15 -15.87 -32.87
N GLU A 592 5.99 -16.63 -32.16
CA GLU A 592 7.44 -16.72 -32.40
C GLU A 592 7.98 -18.15 -32.44
N PHE A 593 9.13 -18.33 -33.10
CA PHE A 593 9.84 -19.60 -33.18
C PHE A 593 11.36 -19.40 -33.35
N LEU A 594 12.16 -20.34 -32.83
CA LEU A 594 13.63 -20.23 -32.82
C LEU A 594 14.24 -20.15 -34.24
N PRO A 595 15.11 -19.14 -34.52
CA PRO A 595 15.83 -19.05 -35.78
C PRO A 595 16.85 -20.19 -35.97
N GLY A 596 16.93 -20.74 -37.19
CA GLY A 596 18.05 -21.57 -37.64
C GLY A 596 17.76 -23.03 -37.96
N THR A 597 16.66 -23.63 -37.46
CA THR A 597 16.34 -25.06 -37.75
C THR A 597 14.84 -25.38 -37.96
N LEU A 598 13.92 -24.42 -37.81
CA LEU A 598 12.47 -24.68 -37.82
C LEU A 598 11.71 -23.84 -38.85
N ARG A 599 10.54 -24.35 -39.27
CA ARG A 599 9.54 -23.64 -40.08
C ARG A 599 8.37 -23.20 -39.19
N PRO A 600 7.68 -22.09 -39.48
CA PRO A 600 6.50 -21.69 -38.72
C PRO A 600 5.38 -22.75 -38.80
N LEU A 601 4.57 -22.84 -37.74
CA LEU A 601 3.34 -23.65 -37.73
C LEU A 601 2.41 -23.17 -38.85
N GLY A 602 1.76 -24.11 -39.54
CA GLY A 602 0.96 -23.80 -40.72
C GLY A 602 -0.18 -22.84 -40.40
N GLY A 603 -0.43 -21.87 -41.28
CA GLY A 603 -1.45 -20.83 -41.05
C GLY A 603 -0.97 -19.64 -40.20
N LEU A 604 0.14 -19.77 -39.47
CA LEU A 604 0.79 -18.68 -38.72
C LEU A 604 2.08 -18.20 -39.41
N ALA A 605 2.49 -16.99 -39.09
CA ALA A 605 3.74 -16.36 -39.51
C ALA A 605 4.46 -15.79 -38.28
N GLY A 606 5.79 -15.96 -38.21
CA GLY A 606 6.61 -15.43 -37.11
C GLY A 606 6.55 -13.91 -37.02
N ALA A 607 6.84 -13.34 -35.84
CA ALA A 607 6.74 -11.92 -35.53
C ALA A 607 5.38 -11.26 -35.88
N THR A 608 4.33 -12.06 -36.10
CA THR A 608 3.01 -11.56 -36.51
C THR A 608 2.08 -11.51 -35.29
N ARG A 609 1.32 -10.41 -35.18
CA ARG A 609 0.30 -10.20 -34.15
C ARG A 609 -0.96 -11.01 -34.44
N TYR A 610 -1.50 -11.63 -33.40
CA TYR A 610 -2.78 -12.33 -33.40
C TYR A 610 -3.59 -11.90 -32.18
N LYS A 611 -4.92 -11.99 -32.28
CA LYS A 611 -5.83 -11.77 -31.15
C LYS A 611 -6.26 -13.12 -30.57
N VAL A 612 -6.24 -13.25 -29.25
CA VAL A 612 -6.63 -14.47 -28.54
C VAL A 612 -8.15 -14.58 -28.45
N ARG A 613 -8.67 -15.75 -28.80
CA ARG A 613 -9.99 -16.24 -28.41
C ARG A 613 -9.79 -17.45 -27.50
N SER A 614 -9.87 -17.24 -26.19
CA SER A 614 -9.74 -18.30 -25.19
C SER A 614 -10.88 -19.31 -25.33
N ILE A 615 -10.56 -20.60 -25.23
CA ILE A 615 -11.54 -21.70 -25.28
C ILE A 615 -11.72 -22.29 -23.87
N ASN A 616 -10.61 -22.50 -23.16
CA ASN A 616 -10.56 -22.88 -21.75
C ASN A 616 -9.16 -22.55 -21.19
N ALA A 617 -8.92 -22.83 -19.92
CA ALA A 617 -7.67 -22.49 -19.23
C ALA A 617 -6.38 -22.94 -19.97
N THR A 618 -6.39 -24.05 -20.70
CA THR A 618 -5.22 -24.64 -21.37
C THR A 618 -5.32 -24.64 -22.91
N THR A 619 -6.34 -24.01 -23.50
CA THR A 619 -6.62 -24.07 -24.94
C THR A 619 -7.17 -22.76 -25.48
N LEU A 620 -6.63 -22.27 -26.61
CA LEU A 620 -7.11 -21.06 -27.30
C LEU A 620 -7.12 -21.17 -28.82
N MET A 621 -7.89 -20.33 -29.49
CA MET A 621 -7.81 -20.07 -30.92
C MET A 621 -7.16 -18.70 -31.16
N LEU A 622 -6.33 -18.59 -32.20
CA LEU A 622 -5.80 -17.31 -32.66
C LEU A 622 -6.70 -16.73 -33.74
N GLN A 623 -6.86 -15.41 -33.74
CA GLN A 623 -7.54 -14.66 -34.78
C GLN A 623 -6.52 -13.79 -35.53
N ALA A 624 -6.63 -13.74 -36.85
CA ALA A 624 -5.82 -12.87 -37.70
C ALA A 624 -6.64 -11.64 -38.13
N PHE A 625 -5.99 -10.50 -38.25
CA PHE A 625 -6.60 -9.26 -38.72
C PHE A 625 -6.65 -9.22 -40.25
N SER A 626 -7.83 -8.97 -40.80
CA SER A 626 -8.06 -8.79 -42.24
C SER A 626 -8.15 -7.31 -42.57
N THR A 627 -7.13 -6.77 -43.26
CA THR A 627 -7.09 -5.36 -43.69
C THR A 627 -8.13 -5.02 -44.76
N SER A 628 -8.64 -6.01 -45.49
CA SER A 628 -9.69 -5.82 -46.51
C SER A 628 -11.12 -5.79 -45.93
N THR A 629 -11.31 -6.23 -44.69
CA THR A 629 -12.62 -6.24 -44.00
C THR A 629 -12.60 -5.53 -42.65
N ASN A 630 -11.44 -4.97 -42.25
CA ASN A 630 -11.19 -4.31 -40.96
C ASN A 630 -11.64 -5.14 -39.73
N SER A 631 -11.46 -6.47 -39.79
CA SER A 631 -12.04 -7.41 -38.84
C SER A 631 -11.06 -8.50 -38.42
N TRP A 632 -11.15 -8.93 -37.16
CA TRP A 632 -10.47 -10.13 -36.67
C TRP A 632 -11.30 -11.38 -36.99
N SER A 633 -10.67 -12.42 -37.51
CA SER A 633 -11.32 -13.70 -37.81
C SER A 633 -10.42 -14.86 -37.40
N ASP A 634 -11.02 -15.95 -36.91
CA ASP A 634 -10.31 -17.17 -36.50
C ASP A 634 -9.34 -17.65 -37.59
N LYS A 635 -8.13 -18.00 -37.16
CA LYS A 635 -7.01 -18.45 -38.01
C LYS A 635 -6.53 -19.82 -37.51
N PRO A 636 -7.16 -20.92 -37.98
CA PRO A 636 -6.79 -22.28 -37.57
C PRO A 636 -5.31 -22.55 -37.82
N THR A 637 -4.62 -23.05 -36.80
CA THR A 637 -3.22 -23.47 -36.88
C THR A 637 -3.15 -24.90 -37.44
N LEU A 638 -2.23 -25.16 -38.37
CA LEU A 638 -2.16 -26.41 -39.12
C LEU A 638 -0.82 -27.12 -38.90
N GLY A 639 -0.87 -28.44 -38.68
CA GLY A 639 0.29 -29.31 -38.55
C GLY A 639 0.43 -29.94 -37.16
N ALA A 640 1.61 -30.50 -36.88
CA ALA A 640 1.97 -31.09 -35.61
C ALA A 640 3.30 -30.52 -35.11
N ILE A 641 3.50 -30.46 -33.80
CA ILE A 641 4.68 -29.87 -33.17
C ILE A 641 5.78 -30.94 -33.09
N PRO A 642 6.96 -30.75 -33.70
CA PRO A 642 8.05 -31.72 -33.59
C PRO A 642 8.61 -31.73 -32.16
N ALA A 643 8.99 -32.91 -31.65
CA ALA A 643 9.53 -33.04 -30.30
C ALA A 643 10.78 -32.17 -30.10
N GLY A 644 10.83 -31.42 -29.00
CA GLY A 644 11.97 -30.56 -28.64
C GLY A 644 11.95 -29.14 -29.23
N THR A 645 10.91 -28.72 -29.95
CA THR A 645 10.91 -27.43 -30.69
C THR A 645 10.41 -26.21 -29.91
N GLY A 646 10.88 -25.02 -30.29
CA GLY A 646 10.72 -23.76 -29.54
C GLY A 646 9.62 -22.84 -30.08
N HIS A 647 8.40 -23.36 -30.29
CA HIS A 647 7.25 -22.55 -30.69
C HIS A 647 6.57 -21.93 -29.47
N ILE A 648 6.37 -20.61 -29.48
CA ILE A 648 5.87 -19.84 -28.33
C ILE A 648 4.83 -18.80 -28.78
N LEU A 649 3.93 -18.46 -27.86
CA LEU A 649 3.13 -17.24 -27.91
C LEU A 649 3.62 -16.28 -26.84
N LEU A 650 3.97 -15.07 -27.28
CA LEU A 650 4.36 -13.96 -26.44
C LEU A 650 3.13 -13.05 -26.22
N PRO A 651 2.78 -12.66 -24.99
CA PRO A 651 1.92 -11.49 -24.81
C PRO A 651 2.56 -10.27 -25.47
N GLU A 652 1.74 -9.41 -26.07
CA GLU A 652 2.19 -8.07 -26.44
C GLU A 652 2.68 -7.32 -25.19
N SER A 653 3.83 -6.64 -25.31
CA SER A 653 4.70 -6.26 -24.20
C SER A 653 4.00 -5.39 -23.14
N GLY A 654 4.26 -5.70 -21.87
CA GLY A 654 3.85 -4.83 -20.76
C GLY A 654 4.61 -3.51 -20.76
N ALA A 655 4.02 -2.51 -20.11
CA ALA A 655 4.63 -1.21 -19.87
C ALA A 655 5.87 -1.34 -18.96
N GLY A 656 6.67 -0.27 -18.93
CA GLY A 656 7.85 -0.19 -18.09
C GLY A 656 7.54 -0.03 -16.60
N SER A 657 8.56 0.23 -15.77
CA SER A 657 8.36 0.53 -14.34
C SER A 657 9.41 1.49 -13.77
N ILE A 658 8.99 2.36 -12.85
CA ILE A 658 9.86 3.30 -12.11
C ILE A 658 10.02 2.86 -10.65
N THR A 659 11.26 2.75 -10.21
CA THR A 659 11.65 2.65 -8.80
C THR A 659 12.50 3.86 -8.44
N ALA A 660 12.15 4.57 -7.37
CA ALA A 660 12.81 5.79 -6.94
C ALA A 660 13.03 5.83 -5.43
N ARG A 661 14.23 6.20 -4.98
CA ARG A 661 14.56 6.29 -3.54
C ARG A 661 15.34 7.56 -3.25
N ALA A 662 14.86 8.35 -2.30
CA ALA A 662 15.53 9.59 -1.90
C ALA A 662 15.46 9.79 -0.38
N ASN A 663 16.44 10.52 0.16
CA ASN A 663 16.36 10.96 1.55
C ASN A 663 15.44 12.19 1.71
N LEU A 664 15.43 13.08 0.72
CA LEU A 664 14.58 14.26 0.62
C LEU A 664 13.50 14.06 -0.48
N ASP A 665 12.95 15.15 -1.03
CA ASP A 665 11.84 15.13 -1.99
C ASP A 665 12.09 14.22 -3.21
N ILE A 666 11.00 13.58 -3.68
CA ILE A 666 10.91 12.94 -5.00
C ILE A 666 9.84 13.70 -5.79
N SER A 667 10.18 14.21 -6.96
CA SER A 667 9.27 14.96 -7.83
C SER A 667 9.48 14.50 -9.26
N MET A 668 8.61 13.61 -9.74
CA MET A 668 8.74 12.93 -11.03
C MET A 668 7.44 12.99 -11.82
N HIS A 669 7.51 13.31 -13.12
CA HIS A 669 6.33 13.38 -13.98
C HIS A 669 6.54 12.51 -15.22
N GLU A 670 5.68 11.52 -15.41
CA GLU A 670 5.62 10.70 -16.62
C GLU A 670 4.99 11.51 -17.76
N VAL A 671 5.65 11.58 -18.92
CA VAL A 671 5.22 12.43 -20.03
C VAL A 671 4.33 11.74 -21.07
N GLU A 672 4.35 10.42 -21.12
CA GLU A 672 3.68 9.59 -22.15
C GLU A 672 3.25 8.26 -21.50
N GLY A 673 1.97 7.92 -21.62
CA GLY A 673 1.37 6.74 -21.02
C GLY A 673 1.30 6.75 -19.49
N ASP A 674 0.93 5.58 -18.95
CA ASP A 674 0.76 5.34 -17.53
C ASP A 674 2.09 5.33 -16.75
N MET A 675 2.09 5.91 -15.57
CA MET A 675 3.21 5.88 -14.62
C MET A 675 3.11 4.62 -13.74
N TRP A 676 3.79 3.55 -14.17
CA TRP A 676 3.86 2.28 -13.43
C TRP A 676 4.95 2.32 -12.35
N LEU A 677 4.55 2.15 -11.09
CA LEU A 677 5.41 2.27 -9.92
C LEU A 677 5.81 0.90 -9.38
N GLY A 678 7.11 0.65 -9.26
CA GLY A 678 7.65 -0.48 -8.50
C GLY A 678 7.73 -0.14 -7.02
N THR A 679 8.67 0.71 -6.66
CA THR A 679 8.81 1.23 -5.28
C THR A 679 9.29 2.69 -5.28
N VAL A 680 8.53 3.59 -4.67
CA VAL A 680 8.87 5.00 -4.49
C VAL A 680 8.99 5.31 -2.99
N ASN A 681 10.19 5.61 -2.51
CA ASN A 681 10.47 5.81 -1.08
C ASN A 681 11.19 7.13 -0.82
N SER A 682 10.58 8.01 -0.02
CA SER A 682 11.19 9.22 0.53
C SER A 682 11.30 9.12 2.05
N VAL A 683 12.51 9.23 2.60
CA VAL A 683 12.74 9.11 4.05
C VAL A 683 12.15 10.30 4.83
N SER A 684 12.34 11.52 4.32
CA SER A 684 11.98 12.76 5.04
C SER A 684 11.34 13.87 4.19
N GLY A 685 11.37 13.77 2.86
CA GLY A 685 10.78 14.75 1.95
C GLY A 685 9.39 14.38 1.45
N VAL A 686 8.87 15.22 0.54
CA VAL A 686 7.57 15.05 -0.12
C VAL A 686 7.72 14.27 -1.42
N ILE A 687 6.82 13.31 -1.65
CA ILE A 687 6.67 12.59 -2.92
C ILE A 687 5.62 13.31 -3.78
N ARG A 688 5.97 13.66 -5.01
CA ARG A 688 5.09 14.29 -6.01
C ARG A 688 5.19 13.51 -7.31
N LEU A 689 4.12 12.83 -7.69
CA LEU A 689 4.06 11.98 -8.88
C LEU A 689 2.93 12.48 -9.78
N LYS A 690 3.21 12.60 -11.08
CA LYS A 690 2.20 13.00 -12.08
C LYS A 690 2.30 12.16 -13.34
N ALA A 691 1.17 11.65 -13.84
CA ALA A 691 1.04 11.20 -15.22
C ALA A 691 0.46 12.35 -16.06
N ARG A 692 1.07 12.69 -17.20
CA ARG A 692 0.74 13.93 -17.96
C ARG A 692 -0.12 13.74 -19.20
N GLU A 693 -0.19 12.54 -19.77
CA GLU A 693 -0.98 12.31 -21.00
C GLU A 693 -2.48 12.13 -20.67
N ASP A 694 -3.35 12.56 -21.58
CA ASP A 694 -4.79 12.31 -21.50
C ASP A 694 -5.07 10.81 -21.27
N LYS A 695 -5.86 10.49 -20.24
CA LYS A 695 -6.19 9.12 -19.78
C LYS A 695 -5.04 8.32 -19.17
N ALA A 696 -3.88 8.92 -18.91
CA ALA A 696 -2.78 8.24 -18.23
C ALA A 696 -3.07 8.01 -16.74
N ALA A 697 -2.69 6.84 -16.25
CA ALA A 697 -2.87 6.42 -14.86
C ALA A 697 -1.57 6.43 -14.06
N ILE A 698 -1.65 6.60 -12.74
CA ILE A 698 -0.59 6.15 -11.82
C ILE A 698 -0.98 4.76 -11.31
N LEU A 699 -0.15 3.75 -11.57
CA LEU A 699 -0.48 2.34 -11.36
C LEU A 699 0.61 1.62 -10.57
N ASP A 700 0.20 0.64 -9.77
CA ASP A 700 1.12 -0.38 -9.25
C ASP A 700 1.64 -1.29 -10.39
N ALA A 701 2.96 -1.54 -10.39
CA ALA A 701 3.61 -2.46 -11.32
C ALA A 701 3.64 -3.93 -10.86
N VAL A 702 3.38 -4.23 -9.57
CA VAL A 702 3.52 -5.56 -8.95
C VAL A 702 2.29 -5.91 -8.08
N PRO A 703 1.19 -6.38 -8.70
CA PRO A 703 -0.09 -6.57 -8.01
C PRO A 703 -0.07 -7.34 -6.69
N ASP A 704 -0.86 -6.83 -5.74
CA ASP A 704 -0.87 -7.06 -4.29
C ASP A 704 -0.88 -8.56 -3.90
N ILE A 705 -1.50 -9.41 -4.73
CA ILE A 705 -1.47 -10.88 -4.60
C ILE A 705 -0.07 -11.50 -4.60
N LYS A 706 0.98 -10.72 -4.90
CA LYS A 706 2.40 -11.09 -4.82
C LYS A 706 3.22 -10.23 -3.87
N ASN A 707 2.73 -9.05 -3.49
CA ASN A 707 3.47 -8.06 -2.73
C ASN A 707 2.54 -7.38 -1.71
N PRO A 708 2.60 -7.74 -0.42
CA PRO A 708 1.82 -7.08 0.63
C PRO A 708 2.49 -5.80 1.16
N TYR A 709 3.48 -5.26 0.45
CA TYR A 709 4.21 -4.05 0.82
C TYR A 709 3.86 -2.90 -0.12
N TRP A 710 3.73 -1.71 0.44
CA TRP A 710 3.48 -0.44 -0.26
C TRP A 710 4.29 -0.24 -1.55
N ASN A 711 3.67 0.40 -2.53
CA ASN A 711 4.37 1.00 -3.66
C ASN A 711 5.01 2.32 -3.26
N ILE A 712 4.32 3.12 -2.45
CA ILE A 712 4.73 4.47 -2.05
C ILE A 712 4.90 4.53 -0.53
N PHE A 713 6.11 4.88 -0.06
CA PHE A 713 6.37 5.21 1.34
C PHE A 713 6.95 6.62 1.44
N GLY A 714 6.30 7.47 2.22
CA GLY A 714 6.79 8.82 2.44
C GLY A 714 6.16 9.48 3.65
N LYS A 715 6.70 10.64 4.01
CA LYS A 715 6.05 11.51 4.98
C LYS A 715 4.81 12.17 4.37
N GLU A 716 4.93 12.77 3.19
CA GLU A 716 3.84 13.44 2.47
C GLU A 716 3.83 12.97 1.02
N ILE A 717 2.64 12.67 0.48
CA ILE A 717 2.43 12.11 -0.86
C ILE A 717 1.42 12.98 -1.62
N ARG A 718 1.76 13.33 -2.87
CA ARG A 718 0.92 14.07 -3.81
C ARG A 718 0.87 13.36 -5.15
N LEU A 719 -0.33 12.99 -5.60
CA LEU A 719 -0.58 12.27 -6.86
C LEU A 719 -1.47 13.11 -7.79
N GLU A 720 -1.16 13.14 -9.09
CA GLU A 720 -1.97 13.79 -10.11
C GLU A 720 -1.99 12.94 -11.41
N ALA A 721 -3.14 12.40 -11.80
CA ALA A 721 -3.28 11.57 -13.01
C ALA A 721 -4.75 11.41 -13.40
N ASP A 722 -5.06 11.01 -14.64
CA ASP A 722 -6.47 10.78 -15.03
C ASP A 722 -7.10 9.61 -14.25
N TYR A 723 -6.32 8.57 -13.92
CA TYR A 723 -6.70 7.48 -13.03
C TYR A 723 -5.62 7.24 -11.97
N ILE A 724 -5.99 6.77 -10.78
CA ILE A 724 -5.04 6.39 -9.72
C ILE A 724 -5.40 4.97 -9.26
N GLY A 725 -4.58 3.98 -9.61
CA GLY A 725 -4.89 2.57 -9.37
C GLY A 725 -6.09 2.05 -10.18
N THR A 726 -6.48 0.80 -9.93
CA THR A 726 -7.67 0.15 -10.51
C THR A 726 -8.37 -0.75 -9.50
N ALA A 727 -9.64 -1.07 -9.70
CA ALA A 727 -10.39 -1.98 -8.82
C ALA A 727 -9.75 -3.39 -8.68
N SER A 728 -9.01 -3.85 -9.69
CA SER A 728 -8.29 -5.13 -9.71
C SER A 728 -6.82 -5.03 -9.27
N ASN A 729 -6.30 -3.82 -9.11
CA ASN A 729 -4.92 -3.54 -8.78
C ASN A 729 -4.83 -2.15 -8.14
N ARG A 730 -4.92 -2.10 -6.81
CA ARG A 730 -4.95 -0.83 -6.09
C ARG A 730 -3.54 -0.24 -6.06
N LEU A 731 -3.43 1.07 -5.88
CA LEU A 731 -2.14 1.67 -5.55
C LEU A 731 -1.93 1.55 -4.04
N ASP A 732 -0.94 0.77 -3.62
CA ASP A 732 -0.62 0.63 -2.19
C ASP A 732 0.29 1.77 -1.72
N TYR A 733 -0.05 2.37 -0.56
CA TYR A 733 0.85 3.31 0.12
C TYR A 733 0.90 3.10 1.63
N GLU A 734 2.01 3.52 2.22
CA GLU A 734 2.20 3.63 3.65
C GLU A 734 2.77 5.01 4.00
N GLN A 735 2.40 5.54 5.17
CA GLN A 735 2.92 6.81 5.68
C GLN A 735 3.91 6.58 6.81
N ASN A 736 5.00 7.35 6.81
CA ASN A 736 5.89 7.45 7.97
C ASN A 736 5.17 8.28 9.05
N PRO A 737 5.16 7.91 10.35
CA PRO A 737 4.43 8.65 11.39
C PRO A 737 4.72 10.15 11.38
N SER A 738 3.67 10.95 11.17
CA SER A 738 3.73 12.39 10.96
C SER A 738 2.60 13.09 11.72
N PRO A 739 2.87 14.21 12.43
CA PRO A 739 1.85 14.97 13.17
C PRO A 739 1.11 16.01 12.29
N LEU A 740 1.03 15.76 10.97
CA LEU A 740 0.52 16.71 9.97
C LEU A 740 -0.20 15.96 8.84
N PRO A 741 -1.10 16.62 8.10
CA PRO A 741 -1.86 16.01 7.01
C PRO A 741 -0.99 15.82 5.75
N THR A 742 -1.07 14.63 5.14
CA THR A 742 0.05 14.04 4.39
C THR A 742 -0.33 13.29 3.11
N PHE A 743 -1.61 13.19 2.74
CA PHE A 743 -2.02 12.59 1.47
C PHE A 743 -2.89 13.53 0.63
N TYR A 744 -2.49 13.71 -0.63
CA TYR A 744 -3.18 14.51 -1.65
C TYR A 744 -3.27 13.69 -2.94
N ALA A 745 -4.44 13.63 -3.57
CA ALA A 745 -4.62 12.88 -4.81
C ALA A 745 -5.69 13.53 -5.69
N GLN A 746 -5.32 13.95 -6.90
CA GLN A 746 -6.21 14.61 -7.84
C GLN A 746 -6.32 13.78 -9.13
N SER A 747 -7.55 13.51 -9.56
CA SER A 747 -7.81 12.78 -10.81
C SER A 747 -9.01 13.25 -11.60
N GLN A 748 -9.01 12.91 -12.89
CA GLN A 748 -10.20 13.06 -13.72
C GLN A 748 -11.23 11.97 -13.43
N TYR A 749 -10.83 10.70 -13.41
CA TYR A 749 -11.70 9.54 -13.25
C TYR A 749 -11.39 8.79 -11.95
N ASP A 750 -11.69 7.49 -11.88
CA ASP A 750 -11.67 6.70 -10.65
C ASP A 750 -10.30 6.67 -9.94
N GLN A 751 -10.37 6.62 -8.61
CA GLN A 751 -9.23 6.38 -7.73
C GLN A 751 -9.47 5.11 -6.90
N PHE A 752 -8.52 4.18 -6.93
CA PHE A 752 -8.52 2.91 -6.21
C PHE A 752 -7.20 2.76 -5.46
N VAL A 753 -7.20 3.15 -4.20
CA VAL A 753 -6.01 3.21 -3.36
C VAL A 753 -6.19 2.29 -2.15
N ASN A 754 -5.09 1.76 -1.64
CA ASN A 754 -5.07 0.99 -0.40
C ASN A 754 -3.95 1.50 0.53
N PHE A 755 -4.29 1.71 1.80
CA PHE A 755 -3.33 2.02 2.85
C PHE A 755 -2.88 0.73 3.52
N ALA A 756 -1.61 0.38 3.35
CA ALA A 756 -1.05 -0.91 3.76
C ALA A 756 0.05 -0.72 4.81
N VAL A 757 -0.27 -0.86 6.11
CA VAL A 757 0.74 -0.78 7.17
C VAL A 757 1.66 -2.01 7.12
N SER A 758 2.96 -1.78 7.01
CA SER A 758 3.94 -2.85 6.87
C SER A 758 4.05 -3.72 8.14
N PRO A 759 4.35 -5.03 8.01
CA PRO A 759 4.52 -5.93 9.15
C PRO A 759 5.54 -5.46 10.20
N THR A 760 6.52 -4.64 9.80
CA THR A 760 7.49 -4.01 10.71
C THR A 760 6.81 -2.99 11.62
N ASN A 761 5.98 -2.11 11.07
CA ASN A 761 5.24 -1.11 11.82
C ASN A 761 4.16 -1.75 12.70
N GLN A 762 3.47 -2.77 12.20
CA GLN A 762 2.57 -3.61 13.01
C GLN A 762 3.28 -4.25 14.21
N ARG A 763 4.54 -4.71 14.06
CA ARG A 763 5.30 -5.42 15.11
C ARG A 763 6.00 -4.51 16.12
N LEU A 764 6.28 -3.26 15.76
CA LEU A 764 6.87 -2.27 16.68
C LEU A 764 5.87 -1.72 17.71
N GLY A 765 4.60 -2.09 17.61
CA GLY A 765 3.56 -1.61 18.52
C GLY A 765 3.29 -0.11 18.37
N VAL A 766 3.58 0.46 17.19
CA VAL A 766 3.14 1.81 16.83
C VAL A 766 1.61 1.74 16.75
N PRO A 767 0.86 2.33 17.70
CA PRO A 767 -0.58 2.20 17.70
C PRO A 767 -1.11 3.12 16.62
N PHE A 768 -1.57 2.53 15.51
CA PHE A 768 -2.30 3.20 14.43
C PHE A 768 -1.46 4.29 13.72
N THR A 769 -0.77 3.92 12.64
CA THR A 769 -0.35 4.92 11.65
C THR A 769 -1.62 5.48 11.01
N ILE A 770 -2.09 6.64 11.46
CA ILE A 770 -3.32 7.26 10.94
C ILE A 770 -3.09 7.68 9.48
N CYS A 771 -4.05 7.35 8.63
CA CYS A 771 -4.10 7.74 7.23
C CYS A 771 -4.81 9.11 7.12
N TYR A 772 -4.08 10.18 6.80
CA TYR A 772 -4.65 11.54 6.70
C TYR A 772 -5.02 11.91 5.25
N LEU A 773 -6.33 11.93 4.94
CA LEU A 773 -6.87 12.29 3.62
C LEU A 773 -7.10 13.80 3.53
N THR A 774 -6.13 14.53 2.96
CA THR A 774 -6.01 16.00 3.11
C THR A 774 -6.79 16.79 2.06
N ASP A 775 -6.65 16.39 0.80
CA ASP A 775 -7.37 16.92 -0.36
C ASP A 775 -7.30 15.83 -1.44
N VAL A 776 -8.28 14.94 -1.40
CA VAL A 776 -8.49 13.86 -2.37
C VAL A 776 -9.65 14.28 -3.26
N LYS A 777 -9.48 14.22 -4.59
CA LYS A 777 -10.49 14.70 -5.54
C LYS A 777 -10.50 13.89 -6.83
N SER A 778 -11.65 13.28 -7.15
CA SER A 778 -12.00 12.83 -8.50
C SER A 778 -13.08 13.75 -9.10
N THR A 779 -12.88 14.22 -10.33
CA THR A 779 -13.82 15.17 -10.96
C THR A 779 -14.94 14.53 -11.78
N GLN A 780 -14.76 13.30 -12.25
CA GLN A 780 -15.71 12.56 -13.10
C GLN A 780 -15.88 11.08 -12.67
N GLY A 781 -15.06 10.58 -11.74
CA GLY A 781 -15.08 9.21 -11.24
C GLY A 781 -15.35 9.12 -9.74
N ASN A 782 -15.11 7.93 -9.20
CA ASN A 782 -15.29 7.60 -7.79
C ASN A 782 -13.95 7.73 -7.03
N VAL A 783 -14.04 7.86 -5.71
CA VAL A 783 -12.89 7.69 -4.81
C VAL A 783 -13.16 6.45 -3.97
N ASP A 784 -12.35 5.40 -4.08
CA ASP A 784 -12.58 4.11 -3.43
C ASP A 784 -11.31 3.67 -2.68
N TYR A 785 -11.25 3.95 -1.38
CA TYR A 785 -10.04 3.83 -0.56
C TYR A 785 -10.24 2.78 0.55
N THR A 786 -9.29 1.87 0.68
CA THR A 786 -9.26 0.83 1.73
C THR A 786 -8.04 1.01 2.63
N GLY A 787 -8.08 0.51 3.88
CA GLY A 787 -6.91 0.58 4.76
C GLY A 787 -7.00 -0.29 6.01
N ASP A 788 -5.85 -0.79 6.47
CA ASP A 788 -5.72 -1.58 7.70
C ASP A 788 -5.56 -0.73 8.99
N SER A 789 -5.70 0.58 8.85
CA SER A 789 -5.50 1.60 9.88
C SER A 789 -6.69 2.58 9.97
N GLU A 790 -6.69 3.48 10.95
CA GLU A 790 -7.65 4.59 11.05
C GLU A 790 -7.48 5.57 9.87
N MET A 791 -8.59 6.06 9.32
CA MET A 791 -8.63 7.09 8.28
C MET A 791 -9.18 8.39 8.86
N ASN A 792 -8.35 9.43 8.87
CA ASN A 792 -8.74 10.76 9.29
C ASN A 792 -8.99 11.63 8.05
N VAL A 793 -10.22 12.11 7.91
CA VAL A 793 -10.77 12.70 6.69
C VAL A 793 -10.82 14.21 6.87
N LYS A 794 -10.13 14.94 5.99
CA LYS A 794 -10.18 16.41 5.95
C LYS A 794 -10.96 16.92 4.75
N LYS A 795 -10.75 16.28 3.58
CA LYS A 795 -11.42 16.62 2.33
C LYS A 795 -11.25 15.50 1.30
N VAL A 796 -12.37 14.90 0.92
CA VAL A 796 -12.51 13.85 -0.10
C VAL A 796 -13.70 14.19 -1.00
N GLU A 797 -13.43 14.44 -2.28
CA GLU A 797 -14.43 14.90 -3.25
C GLU A 797 -14.54 13.91 -4.43
N ALA A 798 -15.75 13.45 -4.72
CA ALA A 798 -16.10 12.76 -5.96
C ALA A 798 -17.19 13.57 -6.68
N THR A 799 -16.78 14.58 -7.45
CA THR A 799 -17.67 15.64 -7.99
C THR A 799 -18.86 15.10 -8.81
N THR A 800 -18.73 13.91 -9.44
CA THR A 800 -19.85 13.21 -10.09
C THR A 800 -19.95 11.72 -9.71
N GLY A 801 -19.30 11.32 -8.63
CA GLY A 801 -19.07 9.93 -8.25
C GLY A 801 -19.53 9.60 -6.84
N LEU A 802 -19.22 8.37 -6.44
CA LEU A 802 -19.37 7.86 -5.08
C LEU A 802 -18.04 8.00 -4.34
N VAL A 803 -18.08 8.23 -3.02
CA VAL A 803 -16.92 8.09 -2.13
C VAL A 803 -17.09 6.81 -1.32
N ARG A 804 -16.17 5.85 -1.46
CA ARG A 804 -16.05 4.68 -0.58
C ARG A 804 -14.82 4.80 0.31
N LEU A 805 -15.00 4.73 1.62
CA LEU A 805 -13.91 4.67 2.60
C LEU A 805 -14.08 3.44 3.48
N LYS A 806 -13.07 2.56 3.51
CA LYS A 806 -13.08 1.36 4.33
C LYS A 806 -11.86 1.27 5.24
N SER A 807 -12.09 1.49 6.52
CA SER A 807 -11.10 1.45 7.59
C SER A 807 -11.25 0.20 8.46
N GLN A 808 -10.13 -0.42 8.79
CA GLN A 808 -10.09 -1.52 9.77
C GLN A 808 -10.25 -1.04 11.23
N TYR A 809 -10.18 0.27 11.49
CA TYR A 809 -10.29 0.86 12.83
C TYR A 809 -11.41 1.89 12.93
N ALA A 810 -11.19 3.13 12.55
CA ALA A 810 -12.16 4.22 12.59
C ALA A 810 -12.10 5.10 11.33
N ILE A 811 -13.18 5.83 11.05
CA ILE A 811 -13.20 6.94 10.11
C ILE A 811 -13.48 8.20 10.94
N THR A 812 -12.55 9.13 10.96
CA THR A 812 -12.54 10.31 11.83
C THR A 812 -12.47 11.61 11.03
N ASP A 813 -12.90 12.70 11.66
CA ASP A 813 -12.90 14.07 11.12
C ASP A 813 -11.57 14.79 11.48
N ASP A 814 -10.95 15.43 10.48
CA ASP A 814 -9.75 16.30 10.59
C ASP A 814 -10.03 17.75 10.14
N ASN A 815 -11.25 18.05 9.72
CA ASN A 815 -11.67 19.40 9.37
C ASN A 815 -12.26 20.08 10.60
N THR A 816 -12.66 21.34 10.41
CA THR A 816 -13.42 22.12 11.40
C THR A 816 -14.37 23.11 10.71
N ASN A 817 -14.39 23.15 9.37
CA ASN A 817 -15.13 24.10 8.56
C ASN A 817 -15.46 23.52 7.17
N GLY A 818 -16.72 23.13 6.95
CA GLY A 818 -17.25 22.65 5.65
C GLY A 818 -17.10 21.15 5.44
N ALA A 819 -17.67 20.63 4.33
CA ALA A 819 -17.73 19.20 4.06
C ALA A 819 -16.35 18.50 4.03
N ASP A 820 -16.22 17.42 4.81
CA ASP A 820 -15.15 16.43 4.71
C ASP A 820 -15.30 15.57 3.48
N ILE A 821 -16.56 15.22 3.14
CA ILE A 821 -16.88 14.38 1.99
C ILE A 821 -17.91 15.06 1.10
N THR A 822 -17.56 15.32 -0.16
CA THR A 822 -18.51 15.80 -1.18
C THR A 822 -18.68 14.72 -2.24
N ALA A 823 -19.87 14.13 -2.35
CA ALA A 823 -20.09 12.96 -3.20
C ALA A 823 -21.47 12.96 -3.88
N LEU A 824 -21.52 13.29 -5.18
CA LEU A 824 -22.78 13.46 -5.91
C LEU A 824 -23.66 12.20 -5.95
N LYS A 825 -23.05 11.00 -5.91
CA LYS A 825 -23.76 9.71 -5.92
C LYS A 825 -23.91 9.06 -4.55
N GLY A 826 -23.44 9.69 -3.48
CA GLY A 826 -23.50 9.13 -2.13
C GLY A 826 -22.16 8.68 -1.55
N VAL A 827 -22.24 8.09 -0.36
CA VAL A 827 -21.11 7.64 0.44
C VAL A 827 -21.29 6.19 0.88
N ASP A 828 -20.19 5.42 0.89
CA ASP A 828 -20.10 4.05 1.40
C ASP A 828 -18.96 3.99 2.41
N LEU A 829 -19.32 4.10 3.70
CA LEU A 829 -18.38 4.25 4.80
C LEU A 829 -18.40 2.97 5.65
N THR A 830 -17.26 2.33 5.83
CA THR A 830 -17.14 1.09 6.63
C THR A 830 -16.00 1.20 7.63
N SER A 831 -16.33 1.00 8.91
CA SER A 831 -15.41 1.05 10.05
C SER A 831 -15.52 -0.24 10.87
N VAL A 832 -14.52 -1.12 10.78
CA VAL A 832 -14.64 -2.52 11.25
C VAL A 832 -14.55 -2.68 12.78
N LYS A 833 -13.89 -1.76 13.50
CA LYS A 833 -13.63 -1.90 14.96
C LYS A 833 -14.01 -0.70 15.82
N GLY A 834 -14.28 0.46 15.22
CA GLY A 834 -14.58 1.73 15.87
C GLY A 834 -15.81 2.39 15.26
N GLY A 835 -15.98 3.69 15.48
CA GLY A 835 -17.06 4.45 14.87
C GLY A 835 -16.71 5.09 13.52
N ILE A 836 -17.65 5.91 13.06
CA ILE A 836 -17.53 6.85 11.94
C ILE A 836 -17.95 8.20 12.52
N GLY A 837 -17.07 9.20 12.51
CA GLY A 837 -17.34 10.50 13.16
C GLY A 837 -17.44 10.44 14.71
N GLU A 838 -16.83 9.43 15.35
CA GLU A 838 -17.01 9.19 16.81
C GLU A 838 -16.47 10.34 17.70
N ASN A 839 -15.49 11.11 17.21
CA ASN A 839 -14.84 12.21 17.93
C ASN A 839 -15.17 13.63 17.40
N GLY A 840 -16.02 13.71 16.36
CA GLY A 840 -16.34 14.89 15.57
C GLY A 840 -17.20 14.43 14.41
N ALA A 841 -18.30 15.11 14.13
CA ALA A 841 -19.23 14.65 13.10
C ALA A 841 -18.50 14.61 11.75
N LEU A 842 -18.74 13.57 10.95
CA LEU A 842 -18.25 13.60 9.58
C LEU A 842 -19.20 14.46 8.76
N GLU A 843 -18.76 15.66 8.40
CA GLU A 843 -19.51 16.60 7.59
C GLU A 843 -19.50 16.14 6.12
N MET A 844 -20.67 16.02 5.52
CA MET A 844 -20.83 15.56 4.14
C MET A 844 -21.77 16.45 3.34
N GLU A 845 -21.54 16.48 2.03
CA GLU A 845 -22.44 17.07 1.05
C GLU A 845 -22.73 16.02 -0.02
N VAL A 846 -23.94 15.45 0.04
CA VAL A 846 -24.38 14.36 -0.83
C VAL A 846 -25.37 14.90 -1.83
N GLY A 847 -25.23 14.51 -3.11
CA GLY A 847 -26.18 14.97 -4.12
C GLY A 847 -27.61 14.50 -3.80
N ALA A 848 -28.63 15.27 -4.18
CA ALA A 848 -30.05 14.96 -3.93
C ALA A 848 -30.58 13.59 -4.44
N SER A 849 -29.79 12.84 -5.22
CA SER A 849 -30.07 11.45 -5.62
C SER A 849 -28.95 10.45 -5.27
N GLY A 850 -28.03 10.86 -4.40
CA GLY A 850 -27.01 10.02 -3.79
C GLY A 850 -27.49 9.51 -2.44
N THR A 851 -26.97 8.36 -2.01
CA THR A 851 -27.41 7.68 -0.79
C THR A 851 -26.29 7.56 0.26
N VAL A 852 -26.68 7.34 1.51
CA VAL A 852 -25.77 7.16 2.64
C VAL A 852 -25.79 5.71 3.09
N LEU A 853 -24.67 5.02 2.87
CA LEU A 853 -24.36 3.71 3.43
C LEU A 853 -23.23 3.86 4.46
N ALA A 854 -23.50 3.61 5.75
CA ALA A 854 -22.52 3.78 6.82
C ALA A 854 -22.56 2.66 7.86
N ASN A 855 -21.49 1.88 7.95
CA ASN A 855 -21.37 0.71 8.82
C ASN A 855 -20.25 0.90 9.85
N GLY A 856 -20.59 1.27 11.08
CA GLY A 856 -19.69 1.43 12.21
C GLY A 856 -19.89 0.37 13.29
N MET A 857 -18.79 -0.10 13.89
CA MET A 857 -18.88 -0.93 15.10
C MET A 857 -19.38 -0.11 16.30
N ARG A 858 -18.90 1.13 16.45
CA ARG A 858 -19.38 2.11 17.44
C ARG A 858 -20.21 3.20 16.75
N THR A 859 -20.40 4.32 17.43
CA THR A 859 -21.16 5.49 16.98
C THR A 859 -20.89 5.83 15.51
N VAL A 860 -21.97 6.04 14.76
CA VAL A 860 -21.94 6.65 13.43
C VAL A 860 -22.52 8.05 13.59
N TRP A 861 -21.71 9.08 13.40
CA TRP A 861 -22.10 10.48 13.48
C TRP A 861 -21.83 11.17 12.14
N LEU A 862 -22.90 11.50 11.42
CA LEU A 862 -22.85 12.14 10.10
C LEU A 862 -23.68 13.42 10.09
N THR A 863 -23.20 14.44 9.38
CA THR A 863 -23.92 15.70 9.16
C THR A 863 -24.00 16.00 7.67
N GLU A 864 -25.20 15.97 7.08
CA GLU A 864 -25.47 16.52 5.74
C GLU A 864 -25.66 18.05 5.85
N LEU A 865 -24.96 18.83 5.02
CA LEU A 865 -24.82 20.28 5.16
C LEU A 865 -25.78 21.16 4.35
N THR A 866 -26.54 20.64 3.38
CA THR A 866 -27.25 21.46 2.38
C THR A 866 -28.59 20.95 1.86
N ASP A 867 -28.85 19.64 1.92
CA ASP A 867 -29.93 18.95 1.21
C ASP A 867 -30.54 17.85 2.13
N ASP A 868 -31.15 16.82 1.55
CA ASP A 868 -31.69 15.66 2.26
C ASP A 868 -30.64 14.56 2.47
N MET A 869 -30.59 13.98 3.68
CA MET A 869 -29.83 12.76 3.96
C MET A 869 -30.68 11.53 3.57
N ASN A 870 -30.53 11.09 2.32
CA ASN A 870 -31.15 9.86 1.81
C ASN A 870 -30.40 8.63 2.35
N ILE A 871 -31.03 7.85 3.22
CA ILE A 871 -30.45 6.64 3.82
C ILE A 871 -30.60 5.45 2.85
N ASP A 872 -29.49 4.75 2.59
CA ASP A 872 -29.49 3.39 2.03
C ASP A 872 -29.44 2.39 3.20
N ARG A 873 -28.46 2.58 4.10
CA ARG A 873 -28.40 1.90 5.39
C ARG A 873 -27.39 2.54 6.32
N VAL A 874 -27.77 2.78 7.57
CA VAL A 874 -26.86 3.12 8.67
C VAL A 874 -26.87 2.02 9.71
N THR A 875 -25.69 1.58 10.15
CA THR A 875 -25.56 0.57 11.21
C THR A 875 -24.48 0.99 12.21
N SER A 876 -24.85 1.10 13.49
CA SER A 876 -23.97 1.41 14.62
C SER A 876 -24.07 0.30 15.67
N VAL A 877 -23.20 -0.71 15.56
CA VAL A 877 -23.42 -2.04 16.17
C VAL A 877 -23.50 -2.04 17.71
N ILE A 878 -22.73 -1.19 18.39
CA ILE A 878 -22.75 -1.04 19.86
C ILE A 878 -22.80 0.44 20.31
N GLY A 879 -23.24 1.35 19.43
CA GLY A 879 -23.22 2.80 19.68
C GLY A 879 -24.46 3.53 19.17
N THR A 880 -24.37 4.85 19.08
CA THR A 880 -25.46 5.72 18.59
C THR A 880 -25.37 5.93 17.08
N ALA A 881 -26.50 5.87 16.37
CA ALA A 881 -26.64 6.51 15.06
C ALA A 881 -27.07 7.96 15.28
N ARG A 882 -26.14 8.89 15.10
CA ARG A 882 -26.36 10.34 15.21
C ARG A 882 -26.36 10.94 13.82
N LEU A 883 -27.53 11.32 13.32
CA LEU A 883 -27.72 11.76 11.94
C LEU A 883 -28.29 13.18 11.96
N MET A 884 -27.60 14.12 11.31
CA MET A 884 -28.06 15.51 11.19
C MET A 884 -28.13 15.88 9.71
N ALA A 885 -29.23 16.48 9.27
CA ALA A 885 -29.40 16.96 7.89
C ALA A 885 -29.91 18.41 7.89
N ASP A 886 -29.57 19.18 6.86
CA ASP A 886 -30.08 20.55 6.74
C ASP A 886 -31.54 20.59 6.30
N ASN A 887 -31.94 19.76 5.34
CA ASN A 887 -33.35 19.51 5.02
C ASN A 887 -33.87 18.32 5.85
N SER A 888 -33.99 17.13 5.25
CA SER A 888 -34.69 15.97 5.83
C SER A 888 -33.77 14.75 5.99
N ILE A 889 -34.19 13.76 6.79
CA ILE A 889 -33.59 12.42 6.82
C ILE A 889 -34.65 11.46 6.29
N LEU A 890 -34.36 10.72 5.22
CA LEU A 890 -35.35 9.97 4.45
C LEU A 890 -34.89 8.52 4.21
N ASP A 891 -35.81 7.56 4.28
CA ASP A 891 -35.62 6.31 3.54
C ASP A 891 -35.63 6.61 2.03
N TRP A 892 -34.66 6.02 1.32
CA TRP A 892 -34.50 6.13 -0.11
C TRP A 892 -35.26 5.07 -0.93
N PHE A 893 -35.52 3.88 -0.37
CA PHE A 893 -35.99 2.73 -1.14
C PHE A 893 -37.52 2.56 -1.18
N ASP A 894 -38.28 3.19 -0.28
CA ASP A 894 -39.74 3.08 -0.11
C ASP A 894 -40.17 1.61 0.09
N ASP A 895 -39.52 0.95 1.06
CA ASP A 895 -39.81 -0.45 1.43
C ASP A 895 -40.19 -0.64 2.91
N THR A 896 -39.76 -1.73 3.56
CA THR A 896 -40.05 -2.02 4.99
C THR A 896 -38.88 -2.75 5.67
N ALA A 897 -37.67 -2.66 5.10
CA ALA A 897 -36.43 -3.11 5.73
C ALA A 897 -35.96 -2.04 6.71
N VAL A 898 -35.15 -2.42 7.71
CA VAL A 898 -34.58 -1.44 8.64
C VAL A 898 -33.44 -0.67 7.97
N ASP A 899 -33.60 0.64 7.84
CA ASP A 899 -32.61 1.56 7.31
C ASP A 899 -31.56 1.90 8.36
N VAL A 900 -31.98 2.14 9.61
CA VAL A 900 -31.09 2.53 10.71
C VAL A 900 -31.11 1.53 11.86
N GLU A 901 -30.04 0.74 11.97
CA GLU A 901 -29.79 -0.23 13.05
C GLU A 901 -28.80 0.35 14.09
N ALA A 902 -29.24 0.66 15.32
CA ALA A 902 -28.33 1.18 16.36
C ALA A 902 -28.79 0.87 17.79
N VAL A 903 -27.91 1.14 18.77
CA VAL A 903 -28.30 1.09 20.20
C VAL A 903 -29.04 2.36 20.62
N ASN A 904 -28.73 3.52 20.04
CA ASN A 904 -29.51 4.74 20.26
C ASN A 904 -29.64 5.51 18.94
N LEU A 905 -30.71 6.28 18.80
CA LEU A 905 -30.97 7.17 17.67
C LEU A 905 -30.94 8.62 18.15
N ASP A 906 -30.21 9.48 17.45
CA ASP A 906 -30.06 10.91 17.77
C ASP A 906 -30.14 11.70 16.46
N PHE A 907 -31.37 12.00 16.03
CA PHE A 907 -31.68 12.50 14.69
C PHE A 907 -32.08 13.98 14.70
N LYS A 908 -31.61 14.73 13.70
CA LYS A 908 -31.95 16.14 13.53
C LYS A 908 -32.17 16.54 12.08
N ALA A 909 -33.31 17.13 11.77
CA ALA A 909 -33.64 17.73 10.47
C ALA A 909 -33.86 19.24 10.66
N ASN A 910 -32.92 20.08 10.20
CA ASN A 910 -32.92 21.52 10.52
C ASN A 910 -34.10 22.28 9.89
N THR A 911 -34.53 21.88 8.69
CA THR A 911 -35.60 22.56 7.93
C THR A 911 -36.64 21.61 7.33
N GLY A 912 -36.35 20.31 7.29
CA GLY A 912 -37.18 19.25 6.71
C GLY A 912 -37.83 18.32 7.73
N THR A 913 -38.10 17.09 7.30
CA THR A 913 -38.75 16.03 8.08
C THR A 913 -37.76 14.94 8.51
N ILE A 914 -38.19 14.03 9.37
CA ILE A 914 -37.56 12.72 9.55
C ILE A 914 -38.57 11.70 9.05
N GLY A 915 -38.25 10.94 8.00
CA GLY A 915 -39.24 10.19 7.20
C GLY A 915 -40.30 11.08 6.54
N ILE A 916 -41.30 10.49 5.90
CA ILE A 916 -42.49 11.17 5.34
C ILE A 916 -43.76 10.34 5.54
N LYS A 917 -44.95 10.96 5.52
CA LYS A 917 -46.26 10.32 5.80
C LYS A 917 -46.65 9.08 4.97
N ARG A 918 -45.87 8.73 3.94
CA ARG A 918 -46.10 7.58 3.05
C ARG A 918 -44.91 6.63 2.93
N ASN A 919 -43.75 7.05 3.42
CA ASN A 919 -42.54 6.27 3.52
C ASN A 919 -41.86 6.69 4.83
N TYR A 920 -41.96 5.87 5.86
CA TYR A 920 -41.45 6.26 7.17
C TYR A 920 -39.91 6.15 7.13
N LEU A 921 -39.24 6.39 8.25
CA LEU A 921 -37.87 5.94 8.42
C LEU A 921 -37.91 4.68 9.30
N GLU A 922 -37.52 3.55 8.74
CA GLU A 922 -37.57 2.26 9.41
C GLU A 922 -36.31 2.06 10.27
N VAL A 923 -36.51 1.80 11.57
CA VAL A 923 -35.43 1.78 12.56
C VAL A 923 -35.46 0.56 13.46
N ASP A 924 -34.29 0.21 14.02
CA ASP A 924 -34.11 -0.65 15.18
C ASP A 924 -33.23 0.11 16.19
N SER A 925 -33.86 0.73 17.20
CA SER A 925 -33.23 1.39 18.35
C SER A 925 -32.90 0.43 19.49
N SER A 926 -33.18 -0.87 19.31
CA SER A 926 -32.93 -1.95 20.27
C SER A 926 -31.84 -2.91 19.80
N TYR A 927 -30.98 -2.47 18.86
CA TYR A 927 -30.22 -3.36 18.01
C TYR A 927 -29.44 -4.44 18.77
N LYS A 928 -29.61 -5.70 18.31
CA LYS A 928 -29.10 -6.94 18.93
C LYS A 928 -29.61 -7.22 20.36
N GLY A 929 -30.80 -6.72 20.69
CA GLY A 929 -31.42 -6.90 22.01
C GLY A 929 -30.82 -5.98 23.08
N SER A 930 -30.28 -4.84 22.65
CA SER A 930 -29.88 -3.75 23.53
C SER A 930 -31.12 -2.95 23.94
N VAL A 931 -31.06 -2.22 25.05
CA VAL A 931 -32.06 -1.20 25.39
C VAL A 931 -31.38 0.15 25.31
N GLY A 932 -31.81 1.00 24.38
CA GLY A 932 -31.35 2.38 24.29
C GLY A 932 -32.44 3.32 23.78
N GLU A 933 -32.06 4.50 23.31
CA GLU A 933 -32.92 5.69 23.35
C GLU A 933 -33.21 6.27 21.96
N VAL A 934 -34.44 6.71 21.73
CA VAL A 934 -34.85 7.51 20.56
C VAL A 934 -34.94 8.99 20.92
N LEU A 935 -34.10 9.80 20.27
CA LEU A 935 -34.10 11.26 20.35
C LEU A 935 -34.24 11.85 18.94
N THR A 936 -35.24 12.69 18.70
CA THR A 936 -35.40 13.39 17.42
C THR A 936 -35.78 14.87 17.56
N LEU A 937 -35.27 15.69 16.63
CA LEU A 937 -35.70 17.07 16.44
C LEU A 937 -35.89 17.36 14.94
N SER A 938 -37.13 17.57 14.52
CA SER A 938 -37.52 17.91 13.15
C SER A 938 -38.15 19.30 13.09
N TYR A 939 -37.89 20.07 12.03
CA TYR A 939 -38.56 21.36 11.84
C TYR A 939 -39.98 21.20 11.32
N LYS A 940 -40.16 20.31 10.32
CA LYS A 940 -41.46 19.79 9.88
C LYS A 940 -41.76 18.50 10.67
N GLY A 941 -42.47 17.52 10.10
CA GLY A 941 -42.91 16.33 10.84
C GLY A 941 -41.83 15.26 11.08
N THR A 942 -42.16 14.32 11.97
CA THR A 942 -41.40 13.07 12.19
C THR A 942 -42.31 11.88 11.91
N TYR A 943 -41.84 10.93 11.09
CA TYR A 943 -42.55 9.76 10.60
C TYR A 943 -41.60 8.55 10.70
N MET A 944 -41.73 7.74 11.74
CA MET A 944 -40.78 6.64 12.02
C MET A 944 -41.47 5.34 12.38
N ASP A 945 -40.86 4.21 11.99
CA ASP A 945 -41.30 2.87 12.34
C ASP A 945 -40.19 2.07 13.03
N GLU A 946 -40.32 1.87 14.35
CA GLU A 946 -39.52 0.90 15.10
C GLU A 946 -39.98 -0.52 14.70
N SER A 947 -39.34 -1.03 13.65
CA SER A 947 -39.73 -2.27 12.98
C SER A 947 -39.46 -3.52 13.83
N ILE A 948 -38.65 -3.40 14.89
CA ILE A 948 -38.23 -4.50 15.76
C ILE A 948 -38.29 -4.06 17.22
N GLY A 949 -39.22 -4.61 18.00
CA GLY A 949 -39.24 -4.39 19.46
C GLY A 949 -39.95 -3.11 19.90
N ASP A 950 -39.51 -2.56 21.05
CA ASP A 950 -40.13 -1.41 21.71
C ASP A 950 -39.43 -0.10 21.33
N MET A 951 -40.19 0.93 20.95
CA MET A 951 -39.66 2.27 20.72
C MET A 951 -39.49 3.00 22.05
N ASN A 952 -38.26 3.08 22.53
CA ASN A 952 -37.90 3.63 23.83
C ASN A 952 -37.60 5.14 23.71
N LEU A 953 -38.61 5.96 23.95
CA LEU A 953 -38.54 7.40 23.78
C LEU A 953 -37.69 8.08 24.85
N ARG A 954 -36.85 9.01 24.41
CA ARG A 954 -36.26 10.06 25.23
C ARG A 954 -37.02 11.36 25.00
N ASN A 955 -36.97 11.90 23.78
CA ASN A 955 -37.77 13.05 23.32
C ASN A 955 -37.91 12.99 21.79
N VAL A 956 -39.10 13.24 21.26
CA VAL A 956 -39.41 13.36 19.82
C VAL A 956 -40.14 14.68 19.62
N THR A 957 -39.52 15.61 18.89
CA THR A 957 -40.06 16.96 18.69
C THR A 957 -40.20 17.32 17.21
N SER A 958 -41.38 17.81 16.84
CA SER A 958 -41.64 18.55 15.60
C SER A 958 -41.94 20.02 15.94
N VAL A 959 -41.32 20.94 15.19
CA VAL A 959 -41.49 22.39 15.43
C VAL A 959 -42.73 22.98 14.73
N THR A 960 -43.26 22.36 13.68
CA THR A 960 -44.33 22.96 12.84
C THR A 960 -45.39 22.00 12.29
N ASP A 961 -45.30 20.69 12.50
CA ASP A 961 -46.09 19.69 11.77
C ASP A 961 -46.39 18.45 12.65
N GLU A 962 -47.03 17.44 12.05
CA GLU A 962 -47.47 16.22 12.73
C GLU A 962 -46.33 15.24 13.08
N ILE A 963 -46.54 14.42 14.12
CA ILE A 963 -45.69 13.27 14.49
C ILE A 963 -46.46 11.97 14.28
N TYR A 964 -45.82 10.99 13.62
CA TYR A 964 -46.26 9.60 13.49
C TYR A 964 -45.16 8.67 14.00
N LEU A 965 -45.44 7.95 15.09
CA LEU A 965 -44.54 6.94 15.63
C LEU A 965 -45.24 5.57 15.63
N THR A 966 -44.62 4.58 15.00
CA THR A 966 -45.07 3.20 15.04
C THR A 966 -44.01 2.29 15.66
N ALA A 967 -44.42 1.26 16.40
CA ALA A 967 -43.54 0.22 16.93
C ALA A 967 -44.15 -1.18 16.74
N ASP A 968 -43.31 -2.20 16.47
CA ASP A 968 -43.74 -3.61 16.49
C ASP A 968 -44.32 -4.00 17.85
N ALA A 969 -43.62 -3.67 18.94
CA ALA A 969 -44.09 -3.91 20.30
C ALA A 969 -44.71 -2.63 20.92
N SER A 970 -44.05 -2.00 21.89
CA SER A 970 -44.58 -0.90 22.71
C SER A 970 -43.91 0.43 22.39
N ILE A 971 -44.53 1.54 22.80
CA ILE A 971 -43.91 2.87 22.85
C ILE A 971 -43.77 3.24 24.34
N ILE A 972 -42.54 3.52 24.80
CA ILE A 972 -42.19 3.58 26.24
C ILE A 972 -41.43 4.87 26.54
N ASP A 973 -41.75 5.57 27.65
CA ASP A 973 -40.81 6.54 28.24
C ASP A 973 -39.68 5.78 28.94
N ILE A 974 -38.46 5.85 28.41
CA ILE A 974 -37.32 5.16 29.00
C ILE A 974 -36.79 5.81 30.29
N LYS A 975 -37.19 7.05 30.61
CA LYS A 975 -36.68 7.80 31.77
C LYS A 975 -37.54 7.68 33.02
N ALA A 976 -38.82 7.35 32.87
CA ALA A 976 -39.82 7.37 33.92
C ALA A 976 -39.86 8.72 34.67
N ASP A 977 -39.89 9.81 33.89
CA ASP A 977 -39.94 11.19 34.39
C ASP A 977 -41.00 12.03 33.66
N THR A 978 -41.41 13.15 34.27
CA THR A 978 -42.53 13.96 33.76
C THR A 978 -42.11 14.99 32.70
N ALA A 979 -41.01 14.80 31.98
CA ALA A 979 -40.64 15.65 30.86
C ALA A 979 -41.42 15.25 29.60
N ILE A 980 -41.75 16.19 28.72
CA ILE A 980 -42.49 15.88 27.47
C ILE A 980 -41.68 14.91 26.60
N LYS A 981 -42.26 13.76 26.23
CA LYS A 981 -41.65 12.75 25.35
C LYS A 981 -41.98 13.00 23.89
N VAL A 982 -43.18 13.48 23.57
CA VAL A 982 -43.63 13.71 22.19
C VAL A 982 -44.28 15.09 22.08
N GLN A 983 -43.75 15.97 21.22
CA GLN A 983 -44.23 17.34 21.02
C GLN A 983 -44.41 17.67 19.55
N GLY A 984 -45.63 18.02 19.09
CA GLY A 984 -45.89 18.31 17.68
C GLY A 984 -47.29 18.85 17.41
N TYR A 985 -47.55 19.26 16.16
CA TYR A 985 -48.82 19.84 15.70
C TYR A 985 -49.84 18.75 15.32
N GLY A 986 -49.99 17.75 16.18
CA GLY A 986 -50.74 16.53 15.95
C GLY A 986 -49.85 15.31 16.19
N ILE A 987 -50.39 14.30 16.87
CA ILE A 987 -49.64 13.13 17.36
C ILE A 987 -50.42 11.85 17.04
N ASP A 988 -49.82 10.95 16.26
CA ASP A 988 -50.30 9.57 16.03
C ASP A 988 -49.28 8.57 16.58
N LEU A 989 -49.71 7.76 17.54
CA LEU A 989 -48.90 6.73 18.20
C LEU A 989 -49.50 5.35 17.94
N THR A 990 -48.74 4.42 17.36
CA THR A 990 -49.20 3.05 17.09
C THR A 990 -48.25 1.99 17.66
N ALA A 991 -48.70 1.27 18.69
CA ALA A 991 -48.02 0.11 19.27
C ALA A 991 -48.69 -1.19 18.78
N ARG A 992 -48.12 -1.83 17.73
CA ARG A 992 -48.77 -2.92 16.99
C ARG A 992 -49.08 -4.15 17.84
N ARG A 993 -48.26 -4.44 18.86
CA ARG A 993 -48.37 -5.65 19.71
C ARG A 993 -48.24 -5.36 21.21
N GLY A 994 -47.72 -4.19 21.57
CA GLY A 994 -47.46 -3.75 22.94
C GLY A 994 -48.48 -2.77 23.49
N SER A 995 -48.02 -1.94 24.42
CA SER A 995 -48.75 -0.79 24.98
C SER A 995 -48.16 0.53 24.49
N ILE A 996 -48.89 1.62 24.64
CA ILE A 996 -48.33 2.98 24.64
C ILE A 996 -48.26 3.38 26.12
N GLY A 997 -47.06 3.63 26.63
CA GLY A 997 -46.77 3.80 28.06
C GLY A 997 -46.89 2.52 28.89
N GLU A 998 -46.55 2.62 30.18
CA GLU A 998 -46.62 1.54 31.17
C GLU A 998 -47.52 1.91 32.37
N THR A 999 -47.84 0.93 33.23
CA THR A 999 -48.87 1.07 34.28
C THR A 999 -48.65 2.24 35.26
N ARG A 1000 -47.41 2.76 35.38
CA ARG A 1000 -47.02 3.89 36.25
C ARG A 1000 -46.15 4.93 35.54
N ASN A 1001 -46.15 4.91 34.22
CA ASN A 1001 -45.24 5.65 33.36
C ASN A 1001 -46.01 5.98 32.08
N ASP A 1002 -46.73 7.10 32.08
CA ASP A 1002 -47.50 7.52 30.89
C ASP A 1002 -46.52 7.93 29.78
N ILE A 1003 -47.00 8.09 28.54
CA ILE A 1003 -46.28 8.91 27.56
C ILE A 1003 -46.72 10.36 27.74
N GLU A 1004 -45.80 11.21 28.19
CA GLU A 1004 -46.02 12.66 28.25
C GLU A 1004 -46.04 13.27 26.85
N THR A 1005 -47.18 13.85 26.46
CA THR A 1005 -47.37 14.55 25.19
C THR A 1005 -47.46 16.07 25.38
N ASP A 1006 -47.18 16.81 24.31
CA ASP A 1006 -47.45 18.24 24.18
C ASP A 1006 -48.06 18.51 22.79
N LEU A 1007 -49.39 18.65 22.78
CA LEU A 1007 -50.18 18.96 21.57
C LEU A 1007 -50.06 20.45 21.25
N GLN A 1008 -49.26 20.77 20.23
CA GLN A 1008 -49.06 22.15 19.80
C GLN A 1008 -50.31 22.67 19.05
N ALA A 1009 -50.79 23.85 19.46
CA ALA A 1009 -52.01 24.48 18.97
C ALA A 1009 -53.28 23.61 19.13
N LEU A 1010 -54.37 23.96 18.44
CA LEU A 1010 -55.66 23.24 18.53
C LEU A 1010 -55.65 21.97 17.64
N THR A 1011 -54.63 21.12 17.81
CA THR A 1011 -54.40 19.91 17.00
C THR A 1011 -54.90 18.65 17.71
N GLN A 1012 -54.64 17.45 17.17
CA GLN A 1012 -55.36 16.22 17.52
C GLN A 1012 -54.41 15.07 17.89
N LEU A 1013 -54.86 14.24 18.84
CA LEU A 1013 -54.22 12.99 19.27
C LEU A 1013 -54.96 11.77 18.69
N THR A 1014 -54.18 10.86 18.12
CA THR A 1014 -54.57 9.48 17.79
C THR A 1014 -53.60 8.51 18.47
N ALA A 1015 -54.13 7.45 19.09
CA ALA A 1015 -53.32 6.40 19.68
C ALA A 1015 -53.95 5.01 19.50
N LYS A 1016 -53.15 4.03 19.08
CA LYS A 1016 -53.58 2.65 18.87
C LYS A 1016 -52.59 1.68 19.51
N ALA A 1017 -53.05 0.92 20.49
CA ALA A 1017 -52.29 -0.11 21.17
C ALA A 1017 -53.05 -1.45 21.14
N ALA A 1018 -52.31 -2.53 20.92
CA ALA A 1018 -52.86 -3.87 21.09
C ALA A 1018 -53.22 -4.15 22.56
N GLN A 1019 -52.47 -3.60 23.50
CA GLN A 1019 -52.66 -3.77 24.94
C GLN A 1019 -53.24 -2.49 25.58
N ASN A 1020 -52.43 -1.70 26.28
CA ASN A 1020 -52.89 -0.50 26.99
C ASN A 1020 -52.48 0.78 26.26
N ALA A 1021 -53.23 1.86 26.45
CA ALA A 1021 -52.83 3.21 26.05
C ALA A 1021 -52.82 4.09 27.30
N TYR A 1022 -51.65 4.58 27.68
CA TYR A 1022 -51.37 5.33 28.89
C TYR A 1022 -50.66 6.63 28.48
N ILE A 1023 -51.42 7.71 28.39
CA ILE A 1023 -50.98 8.97 27.79
C ILE A 1023 -51.35 10.13 28.72
N LYS A 1024 -50.42 11.07 28.88
CA LYS A 1024 -50.64 12.28 29.66
C LYS A 1024 -50.28 13.52 28.83
N GLU A 1025 -51.26 14.37 28.57
CA GLU A 1025 -51.04 15.67 27.96
C GLU A 1025 -50.46 16.64 28.99
N MET A 1026 -49.39 17.35 28.64
CA MET A 1026 -48.63 18.18 29.58
C MET A 1026 -48.92 19.68 29.45
N ALA A 1027 -49.55 20.15 28.36
CA ALA A 1027 -49.84 21.56 28.15
C ALA A 1027 -51.20 21.80 27.46
N GLY A 1028 -52.18 22.34 28.20
CA GLY A 1028 -53.51 22.63 27.66
C GLY A 1028 -54.34 21.36 27.39
N ALA A 1029 -55.31 21.47 26.48
CA ALA A 1029 -56.34 20.46 26.30
C ALA A 1029 -55.90 19.23 25.50
N MET A 1030 -56.19 18.03 26.03
CA MET A 1030 -56.09 16.78 25.27
C MET A 1030 -57.28 16.65 24.30
N ARG A 1031 -57.00 16.82 23.00
CA ARG A 1031 -57.99 16.72 21.91
C ARG A 1031 -57.90 15.36 21.23
N VAL A 1032 -58.84 14.47 21.51
CA VAL A 1032 -58.82 13.08 21.03
C VAL A 1032 -59.68 12.87 19.80
N VAL A 1033 -59.11 12.25 18.76
CA VAL A 1033 -59.87 11.71 17.61
C VAL A 1033 -60.11 10.21 17.74
N THR A 1034 -59.07 9.45 18.05
CA THR A 1034 -59.13 7.98 18.12
C THR A 1034 -58.17 7.46 19.16
N ILE A 1035 -58.70 6.84 20.21
CA ILE A 1035 -57.91 6.04 21.15
C ILE A 1035 -58.42 4.60 21.10
N GLU A 1036 -57.52 3.65 20.90
CA GLU A 1036 -57.83 2.22 20.87
C GLU A 1036 -56.81 1.43 21.72
N ALA A 1037 -57.25 0.88 22.85
CA ALA A 1037 -56.49 -0.02 23.73
C ALA A 1037 -57.13 -1.42 23.65
N THR A 1038 -56.86 -2.14 22.55
CA THR A 1038 -57.69 -3.25 22.05
C THR A 1038 -58.01 -4.33 23.10
N ALA A 1039 -56.99 -4.77 23.85
CA ALA A 1039 -57.13 -5.79 24.90
C ALA A 1039 -57.04 -5.25 26.33
N GLY A 1040 -56.58 -4.01 26.52
CA GLY A 1040 -56.22 -3.44 27.82
C GLY A 1040 -57.01 -2.18 28.20
N MET A 1041 -56.37 -1.32 28.99
CA MET A 1041 -56.94 -0.09 29.52
C MET A 1041 -56.51 1.13 28.70
N ALA A 1042 -57.41 2.11 28.55
CA ALA A 1042 -57.05 3.47 28.16
C ALA A 1042 -57.02 4.36 29.43
N ARG A 1043 -55.87 4.97 29.74
CA ARG A 1043 -55.69 6.06 30.71
C ARG A 1043 -55.28 7.30 29.93
N LEU A 1044 -56.10 8.34 30.04
CA LEU A 1044 -55.94 9.61 29.34
C LEU A 1044 -55.98 10.69 30.41
N SER A 1045 -54.84 11.35 30.64
CA SER A 1045 -54.69 12.34 31.72
C SER A 1045 -54.29 13.70 31.15
N VAL A 1046 -54.76 14.79 31.72
CA VAL A 1046 -54.29 16.16 31.41
C VAL A 1046 -53.50 16.68 32.60
N ASN A 1047 -52.45 17.46 32.35
CA ASN A 1047 -51.63 18.03 33.41
C ASN A 1047 -52.18 19.37 33.90
N GLU A 1048 -52.65 19.37 35.13
CA GLU A 1048 -52.99 20.56 35.92
C GLU A 1048 -51.93 21.68 35.88
N THR A 1049 -52.36 22.90 35.56
CA THR A 1049 -51.64 24.13 35.89
C THR A 1049 -52.63 25.17 36.44
N SER A 1050 -52.15 26.34 36.91
CA SER A 1050 -53.05 27.41 37.36
C SER A 1050 -53.65 28.24 36.20
N ALA A 1051 -53.74 27.67 34.99
CA ALA A 1051 -54.37 28.29 33.85
C ALA A 1051 -55.83 27.81 33.74
N SER A 1052 -56.34 27.71 32.51
CA SER A 1052 -57.66 27.18 32.22
C SER A 1052 -57.69 26.73 30.77
N GLY A 1053 -58.34 25.61 30.50
CA GLY A 1053 -58.32 24.94 29.21
C GLY A 1053 -57.41 23.71 29.22
N GLU A 1054 -57.13 23.15 30.39
CA GLU A 1054 -56.51 21.85 30.60
C GLU A 1054 -57.58 20.74 30.52
N ASP A 1055 -58.37 20.80 29.44
CA ASP A 1055 -59.59 20.02 29.19
C ASP A 1055 -59.31 18.65 28.55
N PHE A 1056 -60.26 17.73 28.67
CA PHE A 1056 -60.37 16.57 27.77
C PHE A 1056 -61.49 16.81 26.74
N LEU A 1057 -61.14 16.82 25.44
CA LEU A 1057 -62.06 17.22 24.37
C LEU A 1057 -62.20 16.17 23.27
N MET A 1058 -63.44 15.93 22.85
CA MET A 1058 -63.82 15.13 21.68
C MET A 1058 -64.81 15.90 20.80
N GLU A 1059 -64.80 15.63 19.49
CA GLU A 1059 -65.77 16.14 18.52
C GLU A 1059 -66.77 15.05 18.06
N PRO A 1060 -67.92 15.42 17.47
CA PRO A 1060 -68.88 14.46 16.93
C PRO A 1060 -68.27 13.58 15.81
N GLY A 1061 -68.00 12.33 16.15
CA GLY A 1061 -67.35 11.35 15.27
C GLY A 1061 -66.14 10.67 15.92
N ASP A 1062 -65.57 11.27 16.97
CA ASP A 1062 -64.39 10.78 17.67
C ASP A 1062 -64.71 9.63 18.64
N TRP A 1063 -63.70 8.82 18.98
CA TRP A 1063 -63.90 7.67 19.86
C TRP A 1063 -62.75 7.27 20.78
N VAL A 1064 -63.14 6.65 21.90
CA VAL A 1064 -62.26 5.91 22.81
C VAL A 1064 -62.76 4.47 22.97
N LEU A 1065 -61.90 3.50 22.69
CA LEU A 1065 -62.17 2.06 22.81
C LEU A 1065 -61.12 1.41 23.72
N ALA A 1066 -61.56 0.66 24.74
CA ALA A 1066 -60.69 -0.13 25.60
C ALA A 1066 -61.23 -1.55 25.84
N GLY A 1067 -60.33 -2.54 25.85
CA GLY A 1067 -60.65 -3.93 26.17
C GLY A 1067 -61.11 -4.14 27.61
N THR A 1068 -60.61 -3.33 28.56
CA THR A 1068 -61.03 -3.37 29.97
C THR A 1068 -61.66 -2.06 30.42
N ASP A 1069 -60.86 -1.02 30.65
CA ASP A 1069 -61.28 0.18 31.37
C ASP A 1069 -60.90 1.44 30.58
N ILE A 1070 -61.77 2.45 30.59
CA ILE A 1070 -61.44 3.82 30.19
C ILE A 1070 -61.38 4.66 31.46
N LEU A 1071 -60.26 5.36 31.66
CA LEU A 1071 -60.08 6.36 32.69
C LEU A 1071 -59.65 7.66 32.02
N VAL A 1072 -60.50 8.69 32.12
CA VAL A 1072 -60.16 10.07 31.76
C VAL A 1072 -59.95 10.86 33.06
N VAL A 1073 -58.83 11.56 33.15
CA VAL A 1073 -58.51 12.49 34.22
C VAL A 1073 -58.19 13.85 33.61
N ALA A 1074 -59.18 14.75 33.56
CA ALA A 1074 -58.98 16.13 33.17
C ALA A 1074 -58.70 17.00 34.41
N ALA A 1075 -57.98 18.09 34.19
CA ALA A 1075 -57.81 19.15 35.17
C ALA A 1075 -59.08 20.04 35.19
N ASP A 1076 -59.41 20.64 34.04
CA ASP A 1076 -60.65 21.38 33.83
C ASP A 1076 -61.75 20.48 33.20
N ASP A 1077 -62.37 20.91 32.09
CA ASP A 1077 -63.61 20.35 31.55
C ASP A 1077 -63.42 18.98 30.87
N ILE A 1078 -64.49 18.17 30.87
CA ILE A 1078 -64.60 16.95 30.06
C ILE A 1078 -65.72 17.12 29.04
N TYR A 1079 -65.39 17.11 27.76
CA TYR A 1079 -66.35 17.31 26.67
C TYR A 1079 -66.54 16.07 25.79
N VAL A 1080 -67.59 15.29 26.05
CA VAL A 1080 -68.03 14.16 25.21
C VAL A 1080 -69.40 14.49 24.57
N PRO A 1081 -69.42 15.09 23.37
CA PRO A 1081 -70.65 15.55 22.71
C PRO A 1081 -71.49 14.43 22.11
N GLU A 1082 -72.74 14.74 21.74
CA GLU A 1082 -73.55 13.83 20.92
C GLU A 1082 -72.83 13.55 19.58
N GLY A 1083 -72.73 12.27 19.21
CA GLY A 1083 -71.97 11.81 18.04
C GLY A 1083 -70.57 11.25 18.37
N ALA A 1084 -69.96 11.66 19.49
CA ALA A 1084 -68.77 11.00 20.04
C ALA A 1084 -69.16 9.72 20.81
N TRP A 1085 -68.23 8.77 20.97
CA TRP A 1085 -68.50 7.56 21.75
C TRP A 1085 -67.31 7.00 22.54
N MET A 1086 -67.63 6.39 23.70
CA MET A 1086 -66.69 5.69 24.55
C MET A 1086 -67.18 4.26 24.83
N ARG A 1087 -66.29 3.27 24.70
CA ARG A 1087 -66.62 1.87 24.94
C ARG A 1087 -65.52 1.14 25.72
N ALA A 1088 -65.89 0.53 26.85
CA ALA A 1088 -65.00 -0.25 27.69
C ALA A 1088 -65.59 -1.63 28.01
N GLY A 1089 -64.74 -2.65 28.18
CA GLY A 1089 -65.18 -4.00 28.57
C GLY A 1089 -65.70 -4.10 30.01
N LYS A 1090 -65.33 -3.16 30.90
CA LYS A 1090 -65.58 -3.18 32.34
C LYS A 1090 -66.10 -1.84 32.88
N SER A 1091 -65.30 -0.77 32.84
CA SER A 1091 -65.79 0.55 33.31
C SER A 1091 -65.32 1.72 32.44
N ILE A 1092 -66.14 2.77 32.40
CA ILE A 1092 -65.76 4.10 31.93
C ILE A 1092 -65.81 5.02 33.15
N THR A 1093 -64.69 5.66 33.47
CA THR A 1093 -64.58 6.58 34.61
C THR A 1093 -64.08 7.92 34.11
N LEU A 1094 -64.90 8.95 34.31
CA LEU A 1094 -64.58 10.34 33.99
C LEU A 1094 -64.31 11.09 35.30
N VAL A 1095 -63.18 11.78 35.35
CA VAL A 1095 -62.70 12.51 36.52
C VAL A 1095 -62.26 13.90 36.04
N ALA A 1096 -63.00 14.94 36.40
CA ALA A 1096 -62.61 16.34 36.21
C ALA A 1096 -62.19 16.95 37.55
N ASP A 1097 -61.69 18.19 37.56
CA ASP A 1097 -61.19 18.88 38.77
C ASP A 1097 -60.15 18.03 39.54
N ASN A 1098 -59.21 17.41 38.81
CA ASN A 1098 -58.25 16.50 39.42
C ASN A 1098 -56.85 16.49 38.78
N PRO A 1099 -55.82 16.97 39.49
CA PRO A 1099 -55.84 17.45 40.88
C PRO A 1099 -56.30 18.91 41.09
N ASP A 1100 -57.52 19.12 41.63
CA ASP A 1100 -58.05 20.31 42.35
C ASP A 1100 -56.94 21.26 42.87
N ALA A 1101 -56.49 22.18 42.01
CA ALA A 1101 -55.35 23.10 42.26
C ALA A 1101 -55.67 24.59 42.01
N ASP A 1102 -56.88 24.86 41.54
CA ASP A 1102 -57.44 26.15 41.17
C ASP A 1102 -58.85 26.26 41.82
N ASP A 1103 -59.42 27.47 41.97
CA ASP A 1103 -60.72 27.67 42.66
C ASP A 1103 -61.94 27.61 41.69
N LYS A 1104 -61.87 26.85 40.58
CA LYS A 1104 -62.97 26.63 39.62
C LYS A 1104 -63.41 25.16 39.53
N GLY A 1105 -64.70 24.90 39.73
CA GLY A 1105 -65.32 23.61 39.38
C GLY A 1105 -65.49 23.42 37.86
N SER A 1106 -65.64 22.17 37.45
CA SER A 1106 -65.57 21.70 36.06
C SER A 1106 -66.93 21.40 35.41
N ILE A 1107 -66.97 21.42 34.08
CA ILE A 1107 -68.12 21.00 33.26
C ILE A 1107 -67.86 19.61 32.67
N ILE A 1108 -68.71 18.65 33.03
CA ILE A 1108 -68.60 17.25 32.58
C ILE A 1108 -69.75 16.91 31.64
N THR A 1109 -69.49 16.97 30.33
CA THR A 1109 -70.46 16.67 29.28
C THR A 1109 -70.45 15.19 28.92
N VAL A 1110 -71.58 14.50 29.18
CA VAL A 1110 -71.80 13.08 28.91
C VAL A 1110 -72.85 12.87 27.79
N SER A 1111 -72.90 13.76 26.81
CA SER A 1111 -73.92 13.75 25.75
C SER A 1111 -73.68 12.67 24.67
N GLY A 1112 -72.46 12.15 24.56
CA GLY A 1112 -72.11 11.05 23.66
C GLY A 1112 -72.67 9.67 24.05
N ALA A 1113 -72.31 8.65 23.27
CA ALA A 1113 -72.68 7.27 23.54
C ALA A 1113 -71.66 6.58 24.45
N PHE A 1114 -72.13 5.98 25.55
CA PHE A 1114 -71.29 5.27 26.51
C PHE A 1114 -71.67 3.79 26.51
N THR A 1115 -70.69 2.88 26.55
CA THR A 1115 -70.94 1.43 26.54
C THR A 1115 -69.93 0.69 27.41
N SER A 1116 -70.35 0.36 28.62
CA SER A 1116 -69.65 -0.47 29.61
C SER A 1116 -70.67 -1.04 30.61
N PRO A 1117 -70.27 -2.05 31.42
CA PRO A 1117 -71.00 -2.44 32.63
C PRO A 1117 -71.21 -1.27 33.61
N ASP A 1118 -70.14 -0.53 33.93
CA ASP A 1118 -70.17 0.57 34.91
C ASP A 1118 -69.73 1.90 34.25
N ASN A 1119 -70.44 3.01 34.52
CA ASN A 1119 -70.02 4.36 34.12
C ASN A 1119 -69.99 5.25 35.37
N ASN A 1120 -68.84 5.85 35.68
CA ASN A 1120 -68.65 6.67 36.87
C ASN A 1120 -68.27 8.10 36.47
N VAL A 1121 -68.82 9.10 37.15
CA VAL A 1121 -68.52 10.52 36.92
C VAL A 1121 -68.21 11.19 38.25
N TYR A 1122 -67.03 11.82 38.33
CA TYR A 1122 -66.52 12.53 39.49
C TYR A 1122 -66.30 14.01 39.16
N GLY A 1123 -66.98 14.89 39.90
CA GLY A 1123 -66.44 16.20 40.28
C GLY A 1123 -65.71 16.07 41.62
N TYR A 1124 -65.01 17.12 42.08
CA TYR A 1124 -64.27 17.08 43.34
C TYR A 1124 -64.92 17.91 44.45
N ASN A 1125 -64.47 19.13 44.74
CA ASN A 1125 -64.91 19.88 45.92
C ASN A 1125 -65.53 21.25 45.59
N GLN A 1126 -65.99 21.47 44.36
CA GLN A 1126 -66.24 22.82 43.87
C GLN A 1126 -67.65 23.01 43.29
N PHE A 1127 -67.79 23.71 42.17
CA PHE A 1127 -69.07 23.98 41.50
C PHE A 1127 -69.25 23.08 40.27
N ASP A 1128 -69.15 21.76 40.48
CA ASP A 1128 -69.07 20.80 39.38
C ASP A 1128 -70.43 20.58 38.70
N THR A 1129 -70.42 20.63 37.37
CA THR A 1129 -71.62 20.66 36.53
C THR A 1129 -71.69 19.48 35.57
N LEU A 1130 -72.62 18.56 35.82
CA LEU A 1130 -72.97 17.50 34.86
C LEU A 1130 -73.76 18.08 33.68
N VAL A 1131 -73.40 17.75 32.45
CA VAL A 1131 -74.15 18.18 31.24
C VAL A 1131 -74.56 16.99 30.40
N ALA A 1132 -75.86 16.87 30.09
CA ALA A 1132 -76.38 15.86 29.18
C ALA A 1132 -77.45 16.46 28.24
N THR A 1133 -77.20 16.40 26.94
CA THR A 1133 -78.06 16.95 25.88
C THR A 1133 -78.40 15.86 24.87
N ASN A 1134 -79.63 15.33 24.91
CA ASN A 1134 -80.12 14.26 24.02
C ASN A 1134 -81.66 14.25 23.97
N ASP A 1135 -82.26 13.68 22.89
CA ASP A 1135 -83.67 13.27 22.89
C ASP A 1135 -83.87 12.04 23.80
N ALA A 1136 -84.01 12.29 25.10
CA ALA A 1136 -83.97 11.28 26.15
C ALA A 1136 -84.81 11.67 27.37
N SER A 1137 -85.26 10.67 28.13
CA SER A 1137 -85.77 10.88 29.49
C SER A 1137 -84.68 10.64 30.52
N PHE A 1138 -84.66 11.45 31.56
CA PHE A 1138 -83.64 11.50 32.61
C PHE A 1138 -84.27 11.23 33.98
N ILE A 1139 -83.60 10.43 34.81
CA ILE A 1139 -83.85 10.31 36.25
C ILE A 1139 -82.55 10.67 36.96
N LEU A 1140 -82.57 11.73 37.77
CA LEU A 1140 -81.40 12.29 38.45
C LEU A 1140 -81.54 12.22 39.98
N SER A 1141 -80.45 11.82 40.61
CA SER A 1141 -80.26 11.80 42.06
C SER A 1141 -78.79 12.03 42.41
N ASP A 1142 -78.52 12.40 43.66
CA ASP A 1142 -77.18 12.80 44.13
C ASP A 1142 -76.07 11.77 43.85
N SER A 1143 -76.42 10.49 43.67
CA SER A 1143 -75.48 9.41 43.35
C SER A 1143 -75.69 8.76 41.98
N LYS A 1144 -76.66 9.21 41.16
CA LYS A 1144 -77.01 8.52 39.91
C LYS A 1144 -77.77 9.40 38.92
N MET A 1145 -77.34 9.40 37.66
CA MET A 1145 -78.17 9.74 36.50
C MET A 1145 -78.50 8.47 35.70
N THR A 1146 -79.78 8.26 35.39
CA THR A 1146 -80.24 7.30 34.37
C THR A 1146 -80.77 8.07 33.16
N ARG A 1147 -80.16 7.87 31.99
CA ARG A 1147 -80.58 8.45 30.70
C ARG A 1147 -81.15 7.36 29.80
N THR A 1148 -82.43 7.47 29.44
CA THR A 1148 -83.10 6.58 28.47
C THR A 1148 -83.26 7.30 27.15
N LEU A 1149 -82.42 6.96 26.17
CA LEU A 1149 -82.51 7.53 24.81
C LEU A 1149 -83.81 7.08 24.14
N ARG A 1150 -84.54 8.04 23.54
CA ARG A 1150 -85.79 7.76 22.80
C ARG A 1150 -85.52 6.84 21.60
N THR A 1151 -84.44 7.11 20.88
CA THR A 1151 -83.97 6.28 19.76
C THR A 1151 -83.33 5.00 20.30
N GLY A 1152 -83.89 3.84 19.91
CA GLY A 1152 -83.39 2.52 20.32
C GLY A 1152 -83.70 2.09 21.76
N GLY A 1153 -84.22 2.98 22.62
CA GLY A 1153 -84.55 2.66 24.01
C GLY A 1153 -83.32 2.38 24.88
N VAL A 1154 -82.14 2.89 24.50
CA VAL A 1154 -80.87 2.62 25.17
C VAL A 1154 -80.84 3.32 26.53
N VAL A 1155 -80.71 2.52 27.59
CA VAL A 1155 -80.55 3.02 28.97
C VAL A 1155 -79.07 3.11 29.31
N ASN A 1156 -78.60 4.32 29.60
CA ASN A 1156 -77.27 4.57 30.16
C ASN A 1156 -77.45 4.88 31.65
N ILE A 1157 -76.59 4.31 32.49
CA ILE A 1157 -76.56 4.58 33.93
C ILE A 1157 -75.18 5.12 34.25
N PHE A 1158 -75.15 6.30 34.87
CA PHE A 1158 -73.95 6.94 35.38
C PHE A 1158 -74.08 7.02 36.91
N ASP A 1159 -73.14 6.41 37.62
CA ASP A 1159 -72.94 6.62 39.05
C ASP A 1159 -72.20 7.96 39.23
N LEU A 1160 -72.75 8.83 40.09
CA LEU A 1160 -72.30 10.20 40.29
C LEU A 1160 -71.63 10.36 41.66
N PHE A 1161 -70.57 11.16 41.70
CA PHE A 1161 -69.79 11.43 42.89
C PHE A 1161 -69.42 12.91 42.92
N ASN A 1162 -69.80 13.60 44.01
CA ASN A 1162 -69.61 15.03 44.25
C ASN A 1162 -69.90 15.90 43.01
N LEU A 1163 -71.19 16.08 42.73
CA LEU A 1163 -71.66 16.99 41.69
C LEU A 1163 -72.78 17.83 42.30
N GLU A 1164 -72.70 19.15 42.13
CA GLU A 1164 -73.59 20.12 42.76
C GLU A 1164 -74.60 20.66 41.76
N HIS A 1165 -74.25 20.65 40.46
CA HIS A 1165 -74.99 21.26 39.37
C HIS A 1165 -75.26 20.25 38.23
N ALA A 1166 -76.42 20.37 37.58
CA ALA A 1166 -76.77 19.54 36.43
C ALA A 1166 -77.53 20.33 35.34
N ILE A 1167 -77.06 20.26 34.09
CA ILE A 1167 -77.74 20.83 32.91
C ILE A 1167 -78.27 19.67 32.07
N LEU A 1168 -79.60 19.55 32.00
CA LEU A 1168 -80.28 18.50 31.26
C LEU A 1168 -81.09 19.11 30.12
N THR A 1169 -80.75 18.73 28.89
CA THR A 1169 -81.43 19.20 27.67
C THR A 1169 -82.05 18.03 26.92
N GLY A 1170 -83.34 18.15 26.64
CA GLY A 1170 -84.13 17.23 25.82
C GLY A 1170 -83.87 17.41 24.32
N GLY A 1171 -84.76 16.85 23.50
CA GLY A 1171 -84.67 16.87 22.05
C GLY A 1171 -85.97 17.30 21.36
N THR A 1172 -86.37 16.58 20.32
CA THR A 1172 -87.63 16.84 19.57
C THR A 1172 -88.73 15.85 19.95
N GLY A 1173 -88.60 15.23 21.12
CA GLY A 1173 -89.50 14.23 21.65
C GLY A 1173 -90.08 14.65 22.98
N ASN A 1174 -91.17 13.99 23.39
CA ASN A 1174 -91.68 14.17 24.75
C ASN A 1174 -90.66 13.56 25.72
N ASN A 1175 -89.94 14.40 26.45
CA ASN A 1175 -88.95 13.98 27.42
C ASN A 1175 -89.49 14.07 28.85
N THR A 1176 -88.95 13.26 29.75
CA THR A 1176 -89.29 13.29 31.18
C THR A 1176 -88.03 13.51 31.99
N PHE A 1177 -88.05 14.51 32.86
CA PHE A 1177 -86.95 14.88 33.75
C PHE A 1177 -87.39 14.65 35.20
N ASP A 1178 -87.07 13.49 35.78
CA ASP A 1178 -87.28 13.23 37.19
C ASP A 1178 -86.06 13.66 38.00
N ILE A 1179 -86.21 14.74 38.75
CA ILE A 1179 -85.20 15.33 39.65
C ILE A 1179 -85.59 15.15 41.12
N GLY A 1180 -86.52 14.24 41.42
CA GLY A 1180 -86.99 13.98 42.79
C GLY A 1180 -85.89 13.50 43.75
N GLY A 1181 -84.84 12.86 43.23
CA GLY A 1181 -83.68 12.42 44.03
C GLY A 1181 -82.53 13.43 44.10
N TRP A 1182 -82.61 14.56 43.40
CA TRP A 1182 -81.50 15.52 43.24
C TRP A 1182 -81.62 16.69 44.23
N THR A 1183 -80.59 16.89 45.06
CA THR A 1183 -80.47 17.98 46.02
C THR A 1183 -79.58 19.14 45.53
N GLY A 1184 -78.83 18.95 44.45
CA GLY A 1184 -78.13 20.00 43.73
C GLY A 1184 -79.05 20.95 42.93
N THR A 1185 -78.47 21.98 42.32
CA THR A 1185 -79.17 22.88 41.38
C THR A 1185 -79.24 22.22 40.00
N SER A 1186 -80.29 22.50 39.23
CA SER A 1186 -80.40 22.03 37.85
C SER A 1186 -80.89 23.12 36.89
N VAL A 1187 -80.51 23.02 35.62
CA VAL A 1187 -81.08 23.78 34.51
C VAL A 1187 -81.69 22.77 33.54
N ILE A 1188 -82.99 22.84 33.31
CA ILE A 1188 -83.72 21.89 32.48
C ILE A 1188 -84.29 22.59 31.24
N THR A 1189 -83.96 22.07 30.06
CA THR A 1189 -84.49 22.57 28.78
C THR A 1189 -85.17 21.42 28.04
N GLY A 1190 -86.50 21.45 27.93
CA GLY A 1190 -87.26 20.40 27.23
C GLY A 1190 -87.04 20.36 25.72
N MET A 1191 -86.74 21.53 25.11
CA MET A 1191 -86.68 21.75 23.66
C MET A 1191 -88.06 21.61 22.99
N ASP A 1192 -88.22 20.74 21.98
CA ASP A 1192 -89.45 20.60 21.19
C ASP A 1192 -90.22 19.34 21.65
N GLY A 1193 -91.44 19.50 22.16
CA GLY A 1193 -92.25 18.35 22.57
C GLY A 1193 -93.34 18.69 23.57
N THR A 1194 -93.83 17.66 24.26
CA THR A 1194 -94.59 17.81 25.51
C THR A 1194 -93.78 17.21 26.64
N ASP A 1195 -92.93 18.03 27.24
CA ASP A 1195 -92.00 17.62 28.27
C ASP A 1195 -92.62 17.64 29.67
N THR A 1196 -92.10 16.78 30.54
CA THR A 1196 -92.60 16.59 31.90
C THR A 1196 -91.45 16.67 32.90
N ILE A 1197 -91.49 17.65 33.80
CA ILE A 1197 -90.58 17.72 34.96
C ILE A 1197 -91.28 17.07 36.16
N ILE A 1198 -90.61 16.13 36.82
CA ILE A 1198 -91.06 15.44 38.03
C ILE A 1198 -90.12 15.84 39.16
N ALA A 1199 -90.66 16.44 40.23
CA ALA A 1199 -89.89 16.86 41.39
C ALA A 1199 -90.61 16.44 42.68
N VAL A 1200 -90.34 15.22 43.14
CA VAL A 1200 -91.02 14.61 44.31
C VAL A 1200 -90.10 14.64 45.53
N THR A 1201 -90.14 15.74 46.28
CA THR A 1201 -89.38 15.90 47.54
C THR A 1201 -90.27 16.44 48.67
N ASN A 1202 -89.86 16.20 49.92
CA ASN A 1202 -90.51 16.78 51.11
C ASN A 1202 -90.01 18.22 51.36
N ALA A 1203 -90.27 19.11 50.41
CA ALA A 1203 -89.80 20.50 50.39
C ALA A 1203 -90.95 21.48 50.13
N ASN A 1204 -90.75 22.76 50.47
CA ASN A 1204 -91.65 23.82 50.01
C ASN A 1204 -91.26 24.23 48.58
N PHE A 1205 -92.24 24.27 47.68
CA PHE A 1205 -92.07 24.64 46.27
C PHE A 1205 -92.55 26.07 46.01
N VAL A 1206 -91.82 26.82 45.19
CA VAL A 1206 -92.22 28.12 44.65
C VAL A 1206 -92.05 28.09 43.14
N ILE A 1207 -93.15 28.24 42.40
CA ILE A 1207 -93.17 28.15 40.93
C ILE A 1207 -93.25 29.56 40.34
N ALA A 1208 -92.36 29.85 39.40
CA ALA A 1208 -92.38 31.02 38.52
C ALA A 1208 -92.44 30.55 37.05
N ASN A 1209 -92.54 31.49 36.10
CA ASN A 1209 -92.61 31.17 34.66
C ASN A 1209 -91.32 30.52 34.13
N ASP A 1210 -90.20 30.73 34.82
CA ASP A 1210 -88.83 30.45 34.42
C ASP A 1210 -88.02 29.72 35.51
N ARG A 1211 -88.66 29.31 36.63
CA ARG A 1211 -87.98 28.65 37.75
C ARG A 1211 -88.93 27.86 38.65
N LEU A 1212 -88.52 26.66 39.03
CA LEU A 1212 -89.08 25.80 40.07
C LEU A 1212 -88.15 25.78 41.30
N LYS A 1213 -88.39 26.68 42.26
CA LYS A 1213 -87.59 26.76 43.49
C LYS A 1213 -88.03 25.73 44.53
N ARG A 1214 -87.06 25.02 45.14
CA ARG A 1214 -87.27 24.00 46.19
C ARG A 1214 -86.56 24.45 47.47
N THR A 1215 -87.17 24.20 48.64
CA THR A 1215 -86.60 24.66 49.92
C THR A 1215 -85.81 23.53 50.59
N GLY A 1216 -84.50 23.72 50.77
CA GLY A 1216 -83.60 22.71 51.38
C GLY A 1216 -83.10 21.64 50.39
N CYS A 1217 -83.40 21.81 49.10
CA CYS A 1217 -82.85 21.13 47.95
C CYS A 1217 -82.59 22.21 46.89
N GLY A 1218 -81.79 21.96 45.86
CA GLY A 1218 -81.49 22.95 44.82
C GLY A 1218 -82.66 23.18 43.86
N ASP A 1219 -82.60 24.31 43.16
CA ASP A 1219 -83.66 24.82 42.29
C ASP A 1219 -83.57 24.22 40.88
N ALA A 1220 -84.66 24.29 40.10
CA ALA A 1220 -84.76 23.81 38.72
C ALA A 1220 -85.43 24.85 37.80
#